data_AF-A0A1V9Z6C2-F1
#
_entry.id   AF-A0A1V9Z6C2-F1
#
_cell.length_a   1.000
_cell.length_b   1.000
_cell.length_c   1.000
_cell.angle_alpha   90.00
_cell.angle_beta   90.00
_cell.angle_gamma   90.00
#
_symmetry.space_group_name_H-M   'P 1'
#
loop_
_entity.id
_entity.type
_entity.pdbx_description
1 polymer ?
#
loop_
_entity_poly.entity_id
_entity_poly.type
_entity_poly.pdbx_seq_one_letter_code
_entity_poly.pdbx_strand_id
1 'polypeptide(L)'
;MDRLLKKGRMRFTLLEARGLSRAGAKNPEAKFKADVYCKLKVGARAKGMKEFKSKVWKKSGRDVGFQEELLQANFENPLGMVADNDLVATIELWDENMISDELLGYANVSLLRFLDGMEHKETIPLKHMKTNLPAGELDVTFCMRIATPGLLSIILMEGRKLKNMELIGKQDPYCKFEHAGLTKRSKTIDKGGTNPYFGEEEICFWITADSWLHDLELKCYDEDVGSDDFIGEGALCVLDPMCVRGVADVTIPLFNGGKPAGEILCKVQFFPAGRLALHCIAGRRLRDVDSVGQQDPYVKMTLEGVCIKSTVRTEIDMDGGVDPEWNQHFEFDVVDQFNMVVECWDHDDMGEDDLIGELNLSLLPIFRYGYLDEWYQLKIKGKYGAVEKAGELHFELSFVAPDGVAYPQHQVGMDAFDHKERLTKETAHLRAAEKIKPVDIPTVTYSKAIADAKAFVGEDNTSEFSEAEILSAFKFIDLDKNTFIGAAEIRHILICMGELITDAEVDMMVKMVDRDGDGQVSFEEFRKMVIHPDPGDPSFGKADEPAAVEQVVAKADIITEDDRRRDMESKMHKKALLDKFITDNNVNLDMLRRIFGRFLKSDKAGLSFEDFYTLFEVEPTGEYRKLHSLYAGGQLADIRDILLGMSNLLDIDKTIKAQFCFEIYDDDHNGFITENELVNILKATHMTTEAQVQKKAKTILRQCDGDGDNKINLDEFYLISKKFPNILFPKFN
;
A
#
# COMPACT_ATOMS: atom_id res chain seq x y z
N MET A 1 36.40 -4.48 -0.38
CA MET A 1 36.04 -4.76 -1.78
C MET A 1 34.64 -5.35 -1.86
N ASP A 2 34.35 -6.42 -1.10
CA ASP A 2 33.04 -7.09 -1.09
C ASP A 2 31.86 -6.18 -0.76
N ARG A 3 32.05 -5.18 0.12
CA ARG A 3 31.01 -4.17 0.45
C ARG A 3 30.64 -3.23 -0.72
N LEU A 4 31.49 -3.10 -1.74
CA LEU A 4 31.27 -2.21 -2.89
C LEU A 4 30.62 -2.94 -4.08
N LEU A 5 30.77 -4.26 -4.15
CA LEU A 5 30.27 -5.05 -5.28
C LEU A 5 28.79 -5.36 -5.05
N LYS A 6 27.94 -4.66 -5.79
CA LYS A 6 26.49 -4.87 -5.76
C LYS A 6 26.02 -5.58 -7.03
N LYS A 7 25.00 -6.42 -6.91
CA LYS A 7 24.28 -6.96 -8.08
C LYS A 7 23.52 -5.85 -8.79
N GLY A 8 23.28 -6.00 -10.08
CA GLY A 8 22.48 -5.07 -10.87
C GLY A 8 23.02 -4.83 -12.27
N ARG A 9 22.66 -3.72 -12.89
CA ARG A 9 23.00 -3.43 -14.30
C ARG A 9 23.84 -2.18 -14.42
N MET A 10 25.07 -2.34 -14.90
CA MET A 10 25.95 -1.23 -15.21
C MET A 10 25.57 -0.63 -16.56
N ARG A 11 25.33 0.68 -16.62
CA ARG A 11 24.98 1.45 -17.81
C ARG A 11 26.14 2.33 -18.24
N PHE A 12 26.41 2.33 -19.53
CA PHE A 12 27.43 3.13 -20.20
C PHE A 12 26.74 3.91 -21.31
N THR A 13 26.46 5.19 -21.08
CA THR A 13 25.86 6.07 -22.09
C THR A 13 26.97 6.79 -22.82
N LEU A 14 27.18 6.43 -24.09
CA LEU A 14 28.19 7.03 -24.95
C LEU A 14 27.70 8.39 -25.43
N LEU A 15 28.48 9.45 -25.16
CA LEU A 15 28.09 10.82 -25.51
C LEU A 15 28.79 11.25 -26.79
N GLU A 16 30.10 11.45 -26.72
CA GLU A 16 30.91 12.01 -27.81
C GLU A 16 32.36 11.54 -27.69
N ALA A 17 32.97 11.13 -28.81
CA ALA A 17 34.42 11.00 -28.93
C ALA A 17 34.99 12.26 -29.57
N ARG A 18 36.13 12.75 -29.08
CA ARG A 18 36.81 13.95 -29.59
C ARG A 18 38.26 13.68 -29.94
N GLY A 19 38.74 14.36 -30.98
CA GLY A 19 40.15 14.44 -31.32
C GLY A 19 40.76 13.12 -31.80
N LEU A 20 39.96 12.17 -32.31
CA LEU A 20 40.43 10.85 -32.74
C LEU A 20 41.56 10.96 -33.77
N SER A 21 42.48 10.01 -33.72
CA SER A 21 43.65 9.94 -34.61
C SER A 21 44.00 8.50 -34.97
N ARG A 22 44.78 8.30 -36.04
CA ARG A 22 45.32 6.97 -36.40
C ARG A 22 46.76 6.82 -35.94
N ALA A 23 47.14 5.60 -35.56
CA ALA A 23 48.49 5.31 -35.09
C ALA A 23 49.52 5.56 -36.21
N GLY A 24 50.48 6.45 -35.98
CA GLY A 24 51.57 6.72 -36.92
C GLY A 24 51.24 7.71 -38.05
N ALA A 25 50.16 8.49 -37.94
CA ALA A 25 49.86 9.57 -38.88
C ALA A 25 50.99 10.62 -38.90
N LYS A 26 51.72 10.71 -40.02
CA LYS A 26 52.83 11.67 -40.21
C LYS A 26 52.37 13.13 -40.32
N ASN A 27 51.10 13.36 -40.65
CA ASN A 27 50.49 14.68 -40.72
C ASN A 27 49.21 14.71 -39.89
N PRO A 28 49.16 15.44 -38.75
CA PRO A 28 47.97 15.57 -37.91
C PRO A 28 46.78 16.23 -38.63
N GLU A 29 47.02 16.93 -39.75
CA GLU A 29 46.00 17.62 -40.56
C GLU A 29 45.47 16.79 -41.74
N ALA A 30 45.91 15.54 -41.90
CA ALA A 30 45.34 14.67 -42.93
C ALA A 30 43.83 14.47 -42.69
N LYS A 31 43.03 14.49 -43.77
CA LYS A 31 41.57 14.26 -43.69
C LYS A 31 41.28 12.93 -42.98
N PHE A 32 40.84 13.02 -41.73
CA PHE A 32 40.38 11.88 -40.96
C PHE A 32 38.95 11.55 -41.36
N LYS A 33 38.74 10.30 -41.78
CA LYS A 33 37.41 9.76 -42.04
C LYS A 33 37.41 8.31 -41.58
N ALA A 34 36.39 7.94 -40.82
CA ALA A 34 36.25 6.61 -40.25
C ALA A 34 34.77 6.24 -40.05
N ASP A 35 34.47 4.94 -40.13
CA ASP A 35 33.19 4.36 -39.76
C ASP A 35 33.30 3.89 -38.30
N VAL A 36 33.10 4.82 -37.36
CA VAL A 36 33.49 4.64 -35.95
C VAL A 36 32.44 3.87 -35.16
N TYR A 37 32.88 2.88 -34.39
CA TYR A 37 32.06 2.22 -33.38
C TYR A 37 32.84 1.99 -32.09
N CYS A 38 32.12 1.87 -30.98
CA CYS A 38 32.68 1.55 -29.67
C CYS A 38 32.47 0.07 -29.37
N LYS A 39 33.50 -0.55 -28.81
CA LYS A 39 33.52 -1.91 -28.30
C LYS A 39 33.86 -1.86 -26.82
N LEU A 40 32.93 -2.31 -25.99
CA LEU A 40 33.05 -2.32 -24.53
C LEU A 40 33.23 -3.76 -24.05
N LYS A 41 34.27 -4.01 -23.25
CA LYS A 41 34.51 -5.30 -22.60
C LYS A 41 34.52 -5.10 -21.09
N VAL A 42 33.78 -5.91 -20.34
CA VAL A 42 33.68 -5.78 -18.87
C VAL A 42 34.01 -7.10 -18.19
N GLY A 43 34.92 -7.07 -17.20
CA GLY A 43 35.29 -8.22 -16.37
C GLY A 43 36.65 -8.88 -16.70
N ALA A 44 36.97 -9.97 -15.99
CA ALA A 44 38.26 -10.66 -16.06
C ALA A 44 38.58 -11.25 -17.45
N ARG A 45 39.84 -11.07 -17.90
CA ARG A 45 40.37 -11.24 -19.28
C ARG A 45 40.16 -12.58 -20.01
N ALA A 46 39.51 -13.60 -19.43
CA ALA A 46 39.37 -14.91 -20.09
C ALA A 46 38.06 -15.67 -19.82
N LYS A 47 37.48 -15.57 -18.62
CA LYS A 47 36.26 -16.31 -18.24
C LYS A 47 35.27 -15.33 -17.61
N GLY A 48 34.12 -15.12 -18.24
CA GLY A 48 33.09 -14.17 -17.77
C GLY A 48 33.20 -12.74 -18.31
N MET A 49 34.15 -12.45 -19.21
CA MET A 49 34.23 -11.15 -19.90
C MET A 49 33.00 -10.97 -20.80
N LYS A 50 32.20 -9.94 -20.55
CA LYS A 50 31.06 -9.57 -21.40
C LYS A 50 31.51 -8.51 -22.41
N GLU A 51 31.11 -8.67 -23.67
CA GLU A 51 31.51 -7.80 -24.78
C GLU A 51 30.28 -7.20 -25.48
N PHE A 52 30.32 -5.90 -25.74
CA PHE A 52 29.22 -5.13 -26.34
C PHE A 52 29.76 -4.26 -27.47
N LYS A 53 29.01 -4.14 -28.57
CA LYS A 53 29.33 -3.32 -29.74
C LYS A 53 28.24 -2.26 -29.93
N SER A 54 28.63 -1.00 -30.09
CA SER A 54 27.71 0.10 -30.43
C SER A 54 27.33 0.09 -31.91
N LYS A 55 26.39 0.95 -32.29
CA LYS A 55 26.13 1.32 -33.69
C LYS A 55 27.39 1.90 -34.33
N VAL A 56 27.46 1.73 -35.65
CA VAL A 56 28.56 2.24 -36.49
C VAL A 56 28.18 3.59 -37.05
N TRP A 57 28.96 4.61 -36.71
CA TRP A 57 28.81 5.99 -37.16
C TRP A 57 29.66 6.22 -38.41
N LYS A 58 28.99 6.15 -39.56
CA LYS A 58 29.64 6.16 -40.87
C LYS A 58 30.17 7.53 -41.28
N LYS A 59 31.30 7.53 -41.98
CA LYS A 59 31.92 8.69 -42.63
C LYS A 59 32.22 9.83 -41.64
N SER A 60 32.46 9.48 -40.38
CA SER A 60 32.65 10.41 -39.27
C SER A 60 34.00 11.12 -39.35
N GLY A 61 34.03 12.34 -38.81
CA GLY A 61 35.25 13.13 -38.62
C GLY A 61 36.03 12.67 -37.38
N ARG A 62 36.95 13.52 -36.90
CA ARG A 62 37.72 13.26 -35.67
C ARG A 62 36.87 13.31 -34.41
N ASP A 63 35.74 13.99 -34.49
CA ASP A 63 34.76 14.12 -33.42
C ASP A 63 33.49 13.38 -33.85
N VAL A 64 32.96 12.53 -32.96
CA VAL A 64 31.87 11.59 -33.24
C VAL A 64 30.87 11.63 -32.09
N GLY A 65 29.66 12.12 -32.35
CA GLY A 65 28.55 12.04 -31.40
C GLY A 65 27.85 10.69 -31.48
N PHE A 66 27.66 10.03 -30.33
CA PHE A 66 27.01 8.72 -30.23
C PHE A 66 25.49 8.81 -29.95
N GLN A 67 24.92 10.02 -29.88
CA GLN A 67 23.49 10.25 -29.58
C GLN A 67 23.02 9.55 -28.31
N GLU A 68 23.82 9.61 -27.25
CA GLU A 68 23.50 9.01 -25.94
C GLU A 68 23.22 7.49 -26.06
N GLU A 69 23.92 6.82 -26.97
CA GLU A 69 23.77 5.38 -27.16
C GLU A 69 24.16 4.63 -25.88
N LEU A 70 23.25 3.76 -25.43
CA LEU A 70 23.38 3.04 -24.18
C LEU A 70 23.89 1.61 -24.41
N LEU A 71 25.02 1.29 -23.78
CA LEU A 71 25.50 -0.09 -23.60
C LEU A 71 25.28 -0.52 -22.14
N GLN A 72 24.94 -1.79 -21.91
CA GLN A 72 24.62 -2.27 -20.56
C GLN A 72 25.27 -3.62 -20.27
N ALA A 73 25.73 -3.82 -19.03
CA ALA A 73 26.27 -5.09 -18.55
C ALA A 73 25.59 -5.52 -17.24
N ASN A 74 25.00 -6.72 -17.22
CA ASN A 74 24.45 -7.30 -16.00
C ASN A 74 25.57 -7.85 -15.10
N PHE A 75 25.60 -7.42 -13.85
CA PHE A 75 26.49 -7.87 -12.78
C PHE A 75 25.73 -8.87 -11.89
N GLU A 76 25.56 -10.09 -12.40
CA GLU A 76 24.94 -11.21 -11.69
C GLU A 76 25.84 -11.74 -10.56
N ASN A 77 27.11 -11.92 -10.90
CA ASN A 77 28.18 -12.32 -9.99
C ASN A 77 29.39 -11.38 -10.16
N PRO A 78 29.33 -10.16 -9.61
CA PRO A 78 30.39 -9.17 -9.79
C PRO A 78 31.74 -9.64 -9.21
N LEU A 79 31.73 -10.47 -8.17
CA LEU A 79 32.95 -11.09 -7.60
C LEU A 79 33.70 -11.93 -8.65
N GLY A 80 32.96 -12.70 -9.47
CA GLY A 80 33.55 -13.48 -10.55
C GLY A 80 34.12 -12.63 -11.71
N MET A 81 33.81 -11.34 -11.75
CA MET A 81 34.28 -10.41 -12.78
C MET A 81 35.53 -9.63 -12.36
N VAL A 82 35.90 -9.69 -11.07
CA VAL A 82 37.07 -9.02 -10.52
C VAL A 82 38.35 -9.75 -10.93
N ALA A 83 39.36 -8.99 -11.34
CA ALA A 83 40.72 -9.47 -11.55
C ALA A 83 41.70 -8.49 -10.91
N ASP A 84 42.76 -9.00 -10.26
CA ASP A 84 43.81 -8.19 -9.64
C ASP A 84 43.27 -7.11 -8.66
N ASN A 85 42.25 -7.44 -7.88
CA ASN A 85 41.53 -6.53 -6.99
C ASN A 85 40.90 -5.30 -7.67
N ASP A 86 40.55 -5.41 -8.95
CA ASP A 86 39.80 -4.38 -9.68
C ASP A 86 38.69 -4.98 -10.56
N LEU A 87 37.66 -4.17 -10.82
CA LEU A 87 36.62 -4.47 -11.81
C LEU A 87 36.80 -3.50 -12.98
N VAL A 88 37.34 -4.00 -14.09
CA VAL A 88 37.77 -3.16 -15.21
C VAL A 88 36.80 -3.25 -16.39
N ALA A 89 36.48 -2.10 -16.98
CA ALA A 89 35.96 -1.99 -18.34
C ALA A 89 37.08 -1.59 -19.30
N THR A 90 37.22 -2.33 -20.40
CA THR A 90 38.04 -1.92 -21.54
C THR A 90 37.13 -1.29 -22.59
N ILE A 91 37.40 -0.04 -22.91
CA ILE A 91 36.71 0.73 -23.96
C ILE A 91 37.64 0.79 -25.17
N GLU A 92 37.14 0.42 -26.34
CA GLU A 92 37.89 0.42 -27.59
C GLU A 92 37.08 1.14 -28.67
N LEU A 93 37.65 2.13 -29.33
CA LEU A 93 37.07 2.75 -30.53
C LEU A 93 37.71 2.16 -31.78
N TRP A 94 36.87 1.72 -32.70
CA TRP A 94 37.25 1.01 -33.91
C TRP A 94 36.72 1.74 -35.15
N ASP A 95 37.46 1.63 -36.25
CA ASP A 95 37.05 2.00 -37.60
C ASP A 95 36.67 0.73 -38.37
N GLU A 96 35.39 0.59 -38.71
CA GLU A 96 34.86 -0.56 -39.47
C GLU A 96 35.35 -0.52 -40.92
N ASN A 97 36.01 -1.59 -41.36
CA ASN A 97 36.64 -1.67 -42.68
C ASN A 97 36.27 -2.97 -43.39
N MET A 98 36.34 -2.99 -44.72
CA MET A 98 35.94 -4.17 -45.51
C MET A 98 36.82 -5.41 -45.30
N ILE A 99 38.06 -5.24 -44.83
CA ILE A 99 39.05 -6.33 -44.71
C ILE A 99 39.34 -6.65 -43.24
N SER A 100 39.62 -5.63 -42.44
CA SER A 100 39.88 -5.76 -41.01
C SER A 100 39.67 -4.41 -40.37
N ASP A 101 38.91 -4.39 -39.28
CA ASP A 101 38.69 -3.18 -38.50
C ASP A 101 40.01 -2.68 -37.91
N GLU A 102 40.15 -1.34 -37.83
CA GLU A 102 41.33 -0.69 -37.29
C GLU A 102 41.00 -0.11 -35.90
N LEU A 103 41.79 -0.47 -34.89
CA LEU A 103 41.66 0.11 -33.56
C LEU A 103 42.19 1.54 -33.56
N LEU A 104 41.31 2.51 -33.32
CA LEU A 104 41.64 3.93 -33.26
C LEU A 104 42.19 4.33 -31.90
N GLY A 105 41.66 3.75 -30.82
CA GLY A 105 42.11 4.04 -29.46
C GLY A 105 41.44 3.15 -28.42
N TYR A 106 42.09 2.98 -27.27
CA TYR A 106 41.54 2.22 -26.16
C TYR A 106 41.82 2.88 -24.80
N ALA A 107 41.03 2.52 -23.80
CA ALA A 107 41.23 2.86 -22.40
C ALA A 107 40.74 1.74 -21.47
N ASN A 108 41.40 1.59 -20.33
CA ASN A 108 40.95 0.74 -19.23
C ASN A 108 40.43 1.63 -18.11
N VAL A 109 39.23 1.34 -17.62
CA VAL A 109 38.55 2.14 -16.60
C VAL A 109 38.17 1.23 -15.43
N SER A 110 38.62 1.55 -14.22
CA SER A 110 38.14 0.91 -13.00
C SER A 110 36.70 1.34 -12.73
N LEU A 111 35.80 0.36 -12.62
CA LEU A 111 34.37 0.58 -12.40
C LEU A 111 33.99 0.73 -10.93
N LEU A 112 34.88 0.38 -9.99
CA LEU A 112 34.58 0.38 -8.55
C LEU A 112 34.03 1.72 -8.05
N ARG A 113 34.47 2.83 -8.64
CA ARG A 113 34.04 4.20 -8.28
C ARG A 113 32.67 4.60 -8.82
N PHE A 114 32.04 3.77 -9.66
CA PHE A 114 30.74 4.04 -10.28
C PHE A 114 29.63 3.08 -9.80
N LEU A 115 29.89 2.30 -8.75
CA LEU A 115 28.96 1.30 -8.21
C LEU A 115 28.08 1.84 -7.07
N ASP A 116 28.11 3.15 -6.82
CA ASP A 116 27.34 3.84 -5.78
C ASP A 116 25.86 4.04 -6.16
N GLY A 117 25.52 3.83 -7.42
CA GLY A 117 24.17 4.03 -7.96
C GLY A 117 23.91 5.43 -8.50
N MET A 118 24.90 6.33 -8.39
CA MET A 118 24.82 7.68 -8.94
C MET A 118 25.24 7.72 -10.40
N GLU A 119 24.85 8.80 -11.06
CA GLU A 119 25.27 9.08 -12.43
C GLU A 119 26.62 9.82 -12.43
N HIS A 120 27.60 9.27 -13.15
CA HIS A 120 28.95 9.82 -13.24
C HIS A 120 29.30 10.12 -14.69
N LYS A 121 29.44 11.40 -15.03
CA LYS A 121 29.86 11.84 -16.37
C LYS A 121 31.38 12.04 -16.39
N GLU A 122 32.06 11.31 -17.25
CA GLU A 122 33.52 11.21 -17.28
C GLU A 122 34.07 11.37 -18.70
N THR A 123 35.20 12.07 -18.83
CA THR A 123 35.97 12.17 -20.07
C THR A 123 37.15 11.21 -19.99
N ILE A 124 37.11 10.15 -20.78
CA ILE A 124 38.10 9.07 -20.75
C ILE A 124 39.18 9.32 -21.82
N PRO A 125 40.45 9.52 -21.44
CA PRO A 125 41.53 9.69 -22.41
C PRO A 125 41.88 8.35 -23.07
N LEU A 126 41.90 8.33 -24.40
CA LEU A 126 42.21 7.15 -25.20
C LEU A 126 43.69 7.13 -25.59
N LYS A 127 44.23 5.92 -25.76
CA LYS A 127 45.62 5.70 -26.21
C LYS A 127 45.69 4.74 -27.38
N HIS A 128 46.75 4.86 -28.16
CA HIS A 128 47.09 3.90 -29.21
C HIS A 128 47.70 2.64 -28.61
N MET A 129 47.14 1.46 -28.89
CA MET A 129 47.56 0.18 -28.27
C MET A 129 49.05 -0.14 -28.45
N LYS A 130 49.64 0.20 -29.61
CA LYS A 130 51.06 -0.12 -29.91
C LYS A 130 52.05 0.93 -29.42
N THR A 131 51.67 2.20 -29.42
CA THR A 131 52.60 3.32 -29.14
C THR A 131 52.37 3.97 -27.78
N ASN A 132 51.23 3.69 -27.13
CA ASN A 132 50.78 4.32 -25.89
C ASN A 132 50.65 5.86 -25.97
N LEU A 133 50.66 6.42 -27.19
CA LEU A 133 50.47 7.85 -27.43
C LEU A 133 48.97 8.21 -27.36
N PRO A 134 48.62 9.48 -27.07
CA PRO A 134 47.23 9.94 -27.06
C PRO A 134 46.51 9.65 -28.38
N ALA A 135 45.28 9.13 -28.29
CA ALA A 135 44.45 8.75 -29.42
C ALA A 135 43.13 9.52 -29.51
N GLY A 136 42.92 10.51 -28.64
CA GLY A 136 41.66 11.25 -28.47
C GLY A 136 41.08 11.01 -27.08
N GLU A 137 39.81 11.34 -26.91
CA GLU A 137 39.06 11.15 -25.66
C GLU A 137 37.61 10.77 -25.95
N LEU A 138 36.94 10.18 -24.97
CA LEU A 138 35.54 9.77 -25.05
C LEU A 138 34.78 10.22 -23.80
N ASP A 139 33.73 11.00 -24.00
CA ASP A 139 32.78 11.36 -22.96
C ASP A 139 31.76 10.21 -22.78
N VAL A 140 31.68 9.66 -21.57
CA VAL A 140 30.79 8.56 -21.20
C VAL A 140 30.13 8.86 -19.87
N THR A 141 28.84 8.57 -19.77
CA THR A 141 28.14 8.52 -18.48
C THR A 141 28.09 7.08 -17.97
N PHE A 142 28.55 6.88 -16.74
CA PHE A 142 28.51 5.62 -16.00
C PHE A 142 27.40 5.67 -14.96
N CYS A 143 26.57 4.65 -14.88
CA CYS A 143 25.55 4.55 -13.84
C CYS A 143 25.24 3.10 -13.50
N MET A 144 25.31 2.75 -12.21
CA MET A 144 24.91 1.43 -11.73
C MET A 144 23.42 1.43 -11.35
N ARG A 145 22.60 0.60 -11.98
CA ARG A 145 21.25 0.29 -11.51
C ARG A 145 21.34 -0.86 -10.53
N ILE A 146 21.37 -0.54 -9.23
CA ILE A 146 21.56 -1.52 -8.16
C ILE A 146 20.31 -2.39 -8.03
N ALA A 147 20.50 -3.70 -8.04
CA ALA A 147 19.43 -4.65 -7.75
C ALA A 147 19.32 -4.87 -6.24
N THR A 148 18.11 -4.70 -5.71
CA THR A 148 17.78 -4.99 -4.31
C THR A 148 16.51 -5.84 -4.25
N PRO A 149 16.42 -6.85 -3.36
CA PRO A 149 15.17 -7.54 -3.10
C PRO A 149 14.11 -6.56 -2.56
N GLY A 150 12.84 -6.88 -2.77
CA GLY A 150 11.73 -6.07 -2.26
C GLY A 150 10.42 -6.30 -2.97
N LEU A 151 9.44 -5.45 -2.66
CA LEU A 151 8.10 -5.49 -3.21
C LEU A 151 7.97 -4.47 -4.34
N LEU A 152 7.60 -4.93 -5.53
CA LEU A 152 7.19 -4.07 -6.65
C LEU A 152 5.67 -3.98 -6.66
N SER A 153 5.13 -2.78 -6.44
CA SER A 153 3.70 -2.46 -6.58
C SER A 153 3.46 -1.80 -7.93
N ILE A 154 2.43 -2.27 -8.63
CA ILE A 154 1.96 -1.74 -9.92
C ILE A 154 0.49 -1.41 -9.77
N ILE A 155 0.15 -0.14 -9.80
CA ILE A 155 -1.22 0.37 -9.74
C ILE A 155 -1.67 0.64 -11.18
N LEU A 156 -2.56 -0.20 -11.69
CA LEU A 156 -3.03 -0.15 -13.07
C LEU A 156 -4.05 0.96 -13.26
N MET A 157 -3.76 1.93 -14.13
CA MET A 157 -4.60 3.12 -14.29
C MET A 157 -5.54 2.97 -15.49
N GLU A 158 -5.02 3.05 -16.71
CA GLU A 158 -5.83 3.01 -17.93
C GLU A 158 -5.05 2.49 -19.14
N GLY A 159 -5.76 1.90 -20.09
CA GLY A 159 -5.25 1.66 -21.44
C GLY A 159 -5.58 2.83 -22.35
N ARG A 160 -4.71 3.13 -23.31
CA ARG A 160 -4.92 4.20 -24.30
C ARG A 160 -4.69 3.69 -25.69
N LYS A 161 -5.64 3.99 -26.58
CA LYS A 161 -5.60 3.64 -28.01
C LYS A 161 -5.25 2.18 -28.25
N LEU A 162 -5.79 1.29 -27.42
CA LEU A 162 -5.61 -0.14 -27.58
C LEU A 162 -6.10 -0.56 -28.96
N LYS A 163 -5.36 -1.48 -29.59
CA LYS A 163 -5.79 -2.06 -30.87
C LYS A 163 -7.14 -2.74 -30.66
N ASN A 164 -8.13 -2.34 -31.46
CA ASN A 164 -9.46 -2.95 -31.41
C ASN A 164 -9.42 -4.35 -32.05
N MET A 165 -9.83 -5.36 -31.31
CA MET A 165 -9.88 -6.75 -31.79
C MET A 165 -11.27 -7.16 -32.29
N GLU A 166 -12.33 -6.54 -31.77
CA GLU A 166 -13.70 -6.80 -32.21
C GLU A 166 -14.14 -6.01 -33.46
N LEU A 167 -14.93 -6.67 -34.32
CA LEU A 167 -15.63 -6.02 -35.44
C LEU A 167 -16.97 -5.39 -35.04
N ILE A 168 -17.66 -5.94 -34.03
CA ILE A 168 -18.99 -5.51 -33.57
C ILE A 168 -19.03 -5.70 -32.06
N GLY A 169 -19.13 -4.60 -31.30
CA GLY A 169 -19.09 -4.65 -29.84
C GLY A 169 -18.12 -3.61 -29.27
N LYS A 170 -17.92 -3.66 -27.96
CA LYS A 170 -16.78 -3.01 -27.32
C LYS A 170 -16.01 -4.13 -26.65
N GLN A 171 -14.73 -4.26 -27.00
CA GLN A 171 -13.80 -5.18 -26.37
C GLN A 171 -13.79 -5.03 -24.84
N ASP A 172 -13.48 -6.14 -24.17
CA ASP A 172 -13.45 -6.37 -22.73
C ASP A 172 -12.00 -6.56 -22.27
N PRO A 173 -11.19 -5.49 -22.22
CA PRO A 173 -9.76 -5.61 -22.04
C PRO A 173 -9.37 -5.99 -20.60
N TYR A 174 -8.36 -6.84 -20.49
CA TYR A 174 -7.61 -7.10 -19.26
C TYR A 174 -6.11 -7.18 -19.53
N CYS A 175 -5.32 -6.98 -18.47
CA CYS A 175 -3.86 -7.08 -18.50
C CYS A 175 -3.38 -8.29 -17.68
N LYS A 176 -2.41 -9.03 -18.24
CA LYS A 176 -1.68 -10.13 -17.62
C LYS A 176 -0.22 -9.71 -17.43
N PHE A 177 0.27 -9.87 -16.22
CA PHE A 177 1.63 -9.52 -15.81
C PHE A 177 2.42 -10.79 -15.51
N GLU A 178 3.64 -10.87 -16.02
CA GLU A 178 4.52 -12.02 -15.84
C GLU A 178 5.92 -11.55 -15.43
N HIS A 179 6.43 -12.08 -14.32
CA HIS A 179 7.78 -11.79 -13.84
C HIS A 179 8.41 -13.03 -13.22
N ALA A 180 9.56 -13.45 -13.74
CA ALA A 180 10.33 -14.60 -13.24
C ALA A 180 9.48 -15.88 -13.00
N GLY A 181 8.56 -16.17 -13.93
CA GLY A 181 7.67 -17.33 -13.89
C GLY A 181 6.40 -17.16 -13.04
N LEU A 182 6.28 -16.07 -12.29
CA LEU A 182 5.03 -15.72 -11.60
C LEU A 182 4.12 -14.95 -12.55
N THR A 183 2.85 -15.34 -12.59
CA THR A 183 1.82 -14.71 -13.43
C THR A 183 0.69 -14.17 -12.56
N LYS A 184 0.28 -12.93 -12.80
CA LYS A 184 -0.92 -12.30 -12.22
C LYS A 184 -1.76 -11.67 -13.33
N ARG A 185 -3.09 -11.58 -13.15
CA ARG A 185 -3.98 -10.86 -14.08
C ARG A 185 -4.78 -9.81 -13.33
N SER A 186 -5.09 -8.73 -14.02
CA SER A 186 -6.08 -7.74 -13.62
C SER A 186 -7.50 -8.25 -13.86
N LYS A 187 -8.46 -7.54 -13.28
CA LYS A 187 -9.88 -7.66 -13.60
C LYS A 187 -10.14 -7.23 -15.04
N THR A 188 -11.12 -7.88 -15.64
CA THR A 188 -11.64 -7.50 -16.95
C THR A 188 -12.48 -6.24 -16.84
N ILE A 189 -12.35 -5.35 -17.83
CA ILE A 189 -13.17 -4.14 -17.93
C ILE A 189 -14.26 -4.37 -18.95
N ASP A 190 -15.44 -4.74 -18.46
CA ASP A 190 -16.64 -4.96 -19.28
C ASP A 190 -16.94 -3.73 -20.15
N LYS A 191 -16.99 -3.95 -21.45
CA LYS A 191 -17.20 -2.97 -22.53
C LYS A 191 -16.23 -1.78 -22.44
N GLY A 192 -15.00 -2.05 -22.03
CA GLY A 192 -13.93 -1.07 -21.86
C GLY A 192 -13.47 -0.42 -23.16
N GLY A 193 -13.66 -1.08 -24.29
CA GLY A 193 -13.26 -0.58 -25.61
C GLY A 193 -11.75 -0.35 -25.70
N THR A 194 -11.33 0.66 -26.47
CA THR A 194 -9.91 0.91 -26.74
C THR A 194 -9.23 1.82 -25.72
N ASN A 195 -9.96 2.33 -24.73
CA ASN A 195 -9.42 3.20 -23.68
C ASN A 195 -10.01 2.82 -22.30
N PRO A 196 -9.77 1.58 -21.81
CA PRO A 196 -10.32 1.12 -20.55
C PRO A 196 -9.67 1.81 -19.35
N TYR A 197 -10.44 2.00 -18.27
CA TYR A 197 -9.93 2.42 -16.96
C TYR A 197 -10.01 1.24 -15.99
N PHE A 198 -8.88 0.90 -15.37
CA PHE A 198 -8.71 -0.31 -14.56
C PHE A 198 -8.94 -0.09 -13.05
N GLY A 199 -9.42 1.09 -12.65
CA GLY A 199 -9.86 1.31 -11.27
C GLY A 199 -8.73 1.39 -10.24
N GLU A 200 -7.48 1.65 -10.65
CA GLU A 200 -6.31 1.66 -9.77
C GLU A 200 -6.08 0.31 -9.09
N GLU A 201 -6.38 -0.79 -9.79
CA GLU A 201 -6.10 -2.12 -9.29
C GLU A 201 -4.60 -2.29 -9.05
N GLU A 202 -4.24 -2.68 -7.82
CA GLU A 202 -2.86 -2.91 -7.43
C GLU A 202 -2.45 -4.37 -7.65
N ILE A 203 -1.36 -4.56 -8.38
CA ILE A 203 -0.74 -5.85 -8.62
C ILE A 203 0.70 -5.81 -8.10
N CYS A 204 0.96 -6.59 -7.07
CA CYS A 204 2.28 -6.63 -6.44
C CYS A 204 3.10 -7.85 -6.89
N PHE A 205 4.42 -7.71 -6.99
CA PHE A 205 5.37 -8.81 -7.22
C PHE A 205 6.51 -8.73 -6.20
N TRP A 206 6.95 -9.90 -5.71
CA TRP A 206 8.19 -9.97 -4.96
C TRP A 206 9.38 -10.07 -5.93
N ILE A 207 10.32 -9.13 -5.82
CA ILE A 207 11.55 -9.13 -6.57
C ILE A 207 12.65 -9.73 -5.69
N THR A 208 13.28 -10.80 -6.15
CA THR A 208 14.34 -11.51 -5.44
C THR A 208 15.71 -10.94 -5.82
N ALA A 209 16.76 -11.42 -5.15
CA ALA A 209 18.14 -11.07 -5.47
C ALA A 209 18.59 -11.42 -6.90
N ASP A 210 17.83 -12.27 -7.60
CA ASP A 210 18.17 -12.76 -8.95
C ASP A 210 17.05 -12.51 -9.98
N SER A 211 15.80 -12.24 -9.58
CA SER A 211 14.70 -12.04 -10.53
C SER A 211 14.80 -10.74 -11.34
N TRP A 212 15.64 -9.79 -10.93
CA TRP A 212 15.91 -8.54 -11.66
C TRP A 212 16.51 -8.74 -13.06
N LEU A 213 16.98 -9.94 -13.39
CA LEU A 213 17.48 -10.29 -14.72
C LEU A 213 16.37 -10.37 -15.76
N HIS A 214 15.14 -10.56 -15.32
CA HIS A 214 13.96 -10.59 -16.15
C HIS A 214 13.25 -9.25 -16.06
N ASP A 215 12.79 -8.74 -17.20
CA ASP A 215 11.87 -7.61 -17.21
C ASP A 215 10.47 -8.12 -16.85
N LEU A 216 9.64 -7.22 -16.31
CA LEU A 216 8.22 -7.50 -16.08
C LEU A 216 7.49 -7.43 -17.42
N GLU A 217 6.97 -8.55 -17.90
CA GLU A 217 6.17 -8.60 -19.12
C GLU A 217 4.71 -8.24 -18.82
N LEU A 218 4.12 -7.42 -19.70
CA LEU A 218 2.71 -7.07 -19.68
C LEU A 218 2.09 -7.48 -21.02
N LYS A 219 1.05 -8.31 -20.95
CA LYS A 219 0.25 -8.74 -22.11
C LYS A 219 -1.19 -8.31 -21.92
N CYS A 220 -1.75 -7.59 -22.88
CA CYS A 220 -3.14 -7.14 -22.88
C CYS A 220 -3.97 -8.01 -23.82
N TYR A 221 -5.15 -8.40 -23.36
CA TYR A 221 -6.07 -9.29 -24.05
C TYR A 221 -7.48 -8.71 -24.01
N ASP A 222 -8.29 -9.15 -24.97
CA ASP A 222 -9.73 -8.98 -25.03
C ASP A 222 -10.39 -10.28 -24.52
N GLU A 223 -11.21 -10.22 -23.47
CA GLU A 223 -11.86 -11.42 -22.93
C GLU A 223 -13.07 -11.81 -23.80
N ASP A 224 -12.99 -12.99 -24.41
CA ASP A 224 -13.98 -13.48 -25.37
C ASP A 224 -14.58 -14.81 -24.94
N VAL A 225 -15.75 -15.17 -25.49
CA VAL A 225 -16.33 -16.49 -25.30
C VAL A 225 -15.51 -17.53 -26.08
N GLY A 226 -14.48 -18.10 -25.43
CA GLY A 226 -13.63 -19.14 -25.99
C GLY A 226 -12.15 -18.91 -25.70
N SER A 227 -11.45 -18.28 -26.64
CA SER A 227 -10.04 -17.91 -26.50
C SER A 227 -9.87 -16.41 -26.59
N ASP A 228 -9.26 -15.82 -25.57
CA ASP A 228 -9.04 -14.38 -25.46
C ASP A 228 -8.14 -13.86 -26.58
N ASP A 229 -8.59 -12.79 -27.23
CA ASP A 229 -7.89 -12.19 -28.36
C ASP A 229 -6.71 -11.32 -27.88
N PHE A 230 -5.52 -11.59 -28.41
CA PHE A 230 -4.31 -10.87 -28.01
C PHE A 230 -4.26 -9.45 -28.62
N ILE A 231 -4.34 -8.44 -27.76
CA ILE A 231 -4.28 -7.02 -28.14
C ILE A 231 -2.83 -6.60 -28.40
N GLY A 232 -1.94 -6.83 -27.43
CA GLY A 232 -0.52 -6.48 -27.54
C GLY A 232 0.28 -6.72 -26.27
N GLU A 233 1.61 -6.66 -26.38
CA GLU A 233 2.56 -6.87 -25.29
C GLU A 233 3.55 -5.72 -25.15
N GLY A 234 4.02 -5.52 -23.92
CA GLY A 234 5.10 -4.61 -23.58
C GLY A 234 5.90 -5.16 -22.41
N ALA A 235 6.99 -4.49 -22.04
CA ALA A 235 7.83 -4.88 -20.92
C ALA A 235 8.31 -3.65 -20.14
N LEU A 236 8.53 -3.84 -18.84
CA LEU A 236 9.08 -2.85 -17.93
C LEU A 236 10.34 -3.41 -17.26
N CYS A 237 11.44 -2.66 -17.31
CA CYS A 237 12.63 -3.04 -16.56
C CYS A 237 12.42 -2.80 -15.06
N VAL A 238 12.44 -3.88 -14.27
CA VAL A 238 12.18 -3.80 -12.81
C VAL A 238 13.25 -3.04 -12.03
N LEU A 239 14.44 -2.82 -12.62
CA LEU A 239 15.51 -2.03 -12.00
C LEU A 239 15.23 -0.52 -12.00
N ASP A 240 14.45 -0.02 -12.97
CA ASP A 240 14.22 1.42 -13.08
C ASP A 240 13.37 1.95 -11.90
N PRO A 241 12.27 1.29 -11.48
CA PRO A 241 11.55 1.64 -10.25
C PRO A 241 12.40 1.60 -8.98
N MET A 242 13.40 0.71 -8.90
CA MET A 242 14.28 0.61 -7.72
C MET A 242 15.16 1.85 -7.51
N CYS A 243 15.35 2.66 -8.57
CA CYS A 243 16.20 3.83 -8.53
C CYS A 243 15.44 5.11 -8.16
N VAL A 244 14.12 5.05 -8.11
CA VAL A 244 13.25 6.19 -7.80
C VAL A 244 12.61 5.97 -6.43
N ARG A 245 12.59 7.02 -5.61
CA ARG A 245 11.87 6.99 -4.34
C ARG A 245 10.41 7.36 -4.57
N GLY A 246 9.50 6.55 -4.03
CA GLY A 246 8.07 6.80 -4.11
C GLY A 246 7.44 6.27 -5.40
N VAL A 247 6.26 6.80 -5.71
CA VAL A 247 5.45 6.38 -6.85
C VAL A 247 5.95 7.10 -8.12
N ALA A 248 6.11 6.35 -9.20
CA ALA A 248 6.42 6.88 -10.53
C ALA A 248 5.30 6.55 -11.51
N ASP A 249 4.91 7.53 -12.34
CA ASP A 249 4.02 7.28 -13.48
C ASP A 249 4.82 6.63 -14.61
N VAL A 250 4.31 5.52 -15.14
CA VAL A 250 4.95 4.70 -16.17
C VAL A 250 3.95 4.43 -17.29
N THR A 251 4.37 4.69 -18.53
CA THR A 251 3.63 4.30 -19.73
C THR A 251 4.33 3.15 -20.41
N ILE A 252 3.66 2.00 -20.50
CA ILE A 252 4.16 0.79 -21.16
C ILE A 252 3.57 0.74 -22.58
N PRO A 253 4.36 1.00 -23.63
CA PRO A 253 3.88 0.87 -25.00
C PRO A 253 3.64 -0.59 -25.35
N LEU A 254 2.53 -0.86 -26.03
CA LEU A 254 2.17 -2.21 -26.48
C LEU A 254 2.47 -2.41 -27.96
N PHE A 255 2.90 -3.62 -28.30
CA PHE A 255 3.16 -4.06 -29.65
C PHE A 255 2.46 -5.38 -29.95
N ASN A 256 2.00 -5.54 -31.18
CA ASN A 256 1.41 -6.79 -31.67
C ASN A 256 2.06 -7.12 -33.02
N GLY A 257 2.88 -8.17 -33.06
CA GLY A 257 3.67 -8.51 -34.25
C GLY A 257 4.60 -7.36 -34.70
N GLY A 258 5.17 -6.62 -33.74
CA GLY A 258 6.06 -5.47 -33.98
C GLY A 258 5.36 -4.17 -34.40
N LYS A 259 4.03 -4.15 -34.50
CA LYS A 259 3.26 -2.92 -34.79
C LYS A 259 2.73 -2.31 -33.48
N PRO A 260 2.67 -0.97 -33.34
CA PRO A 260 2.06 -0.33 -32.18
C PRO A 260 0.61 -0.79 -31.98
N ALA A 261 0.26 -1.13 -30.74
CA ALA A 261 -1.04 -1.69 -30.36
C ALA A 261 -1.70 -0.94 -29.19
N GLY A 262 -1.27 0.29 -28.94
CA GLY A 262 -1.71 1.13 -27.82
C GLY A 262 -0.66 1.21 -26.72
N GLU A 263 -1.07 1.66 -25.54
CA GLU A 263 -0.21 1.77 -24.36
C GLU A 263 -1.02 1.55 -23.08
N ILE A 264 -0.35 1.11 -22.02
CA ILE A 264 -0.91 1.01 -20.67
C ILE A 264 -0.24 2.05 -19.78
N LEU A 265 -1.03 2.86 -19.10
CA LEU A 265 -0.58 3.74 -18.05
C LEU A 265 -0.71 3.02 -16.70
N CYS A 266 0.37 3.00 -15.93
CA CYS A 266 0.39 2.51 -14.57
C CYS A 266 1.20 3.45 -13.67
N LYS A 267 0.95 3.35 -12.37
CA LYS A 267 1.83 3.89 -11.33
C LYS A 267 2.64 2.74 -10.76
N VAL A 268 3.94 2.94 -10.60
CA VAL A 268 4.84 1.90 -10.11
C VAL A 268 5.59 2.41 -8.90
N GLN A 269 5.65 1.61 -7.85
CA GLN A 269 6.42 1.90 -6.65
C GLN A 269 7.22 0.67 -6.24
N PHE A 270 8.49 0.87 -5.92
CA PHE A 270 9.34 -0.19 -5.37
C PHE A 270 9.61 0.05 -3.88
N PHE A 271 9.37 -0.97 -3.07
CA PHE A 271 9.65 -0.97 -1.63
C PHE A 271 10.81 -1.93 -1.36
N PRO A 272 12.02 -1.42 -1.08
CA PRO A 272 13.18 -2.27 -0.87
C PRO A 272 13.04 -3.08 0.43
N ALA A 273 13.53 -4.32 0.43
CA ALA A 273 13.53 -5.15 1.63
C ALA A 273 14.59 -4.70 2.64
N GLY A 274 14.22 -4.75 3.92
CA GLY A 274 15.16 -4.72 5.04
C GLY A 274 15.52 -6.16 5.43
N ARG A 275 16.68 -6.34 6.05
CA ARG A 275 17.15 -7.65 6.49
C ARG A 275 16.87 -7.84 7.98
N LEU A 276 16.02 -8.80 8.31
CA LEU A 276 15.78 -9.29 9.66
C LEU A 276 16.60 -10.57 9.88
N ALA A 277 17.51 -10.55 10.84
CA ALA A 277 18.19 -11.75 11.33
C ALA A 277 17.57 -12.16 12.66
N LEU A 278 17.20 -13.44 12.76
CA LEU A 278 16.64 -14.08 13.95
C LEU A 278 17.55 -15.22 14.38
N HIS A 279 17.92 -15.21 15.65
CA HIS A 279 18.63 -16.29 16.31
C HIS A 279 17.67 -16.95 17.31
N CYS A 280 17.26 -18.17 16.99
CA CYS A 280 16.44 -19.04 17.84
C CYS A 280 17.37 -19.80 18.79
N ILE A 281 17.41 -19.37 20.05
CA ILE A 281 18.40 -19.82 21.02
C ILE A 281 17.90 -21.07 21.73
N ALA A 282 16.85 -20.92 22.54
CA ALA A 282 16.38 -21.97 23.45
C ALA A 282 14.89 -21.82 23.80
N GLY A 283 14.28 -22.90 24.27
CA GLY A 283 12.98 -22.92 24.92
C GLY A 283 13.13 -23.18 26.42
N ARG A 284 12.15 -22.76 27.21
CA ARG A 284 12.09 -23.16 28.62
C ARG A 284 10.68 -23.32 29.14
N ARG A 285 10.52 -24.22 30.11
CA ARG A 285 9.23 -24.53 30.76
C ARG A 285 8.12 -24.79 29.72
N LEU A 286 8.47 -25.45 28.62
CA LEU A 286 7.51 -25.81 27.58
C LEU A 286 6.42 -26.70 28.18
N ARG A 287 5.20 -26.55 27.67
CA ARG A 287 4.10 -27.43 28.05
C ARG A 287 4.43 -28.83 27.57
N ASP A 288 4.41 -29.78 28.50
CA ASP A 288 4.51 -31.21 28.20
C ASP A 288 3.22 -31.68 27.51
N VAL A 289 3.30 -32.00 26.22
CA VAL A 289 2.18 -32.51 25.42
C VAL A 289 2.23 -34.02 25.25
N ASP A 290 3.37 -34.61 25.60
CA ASP A 290 3.72 -35.96 25.21
C ASP A 290 3.29 -36.96 26.30
N SER A 291 2.46 -37.94 25.93
CA SER A 291 1.88 -38.88 26.91
C SER A 291 2.71 -40.14 27.09
N VAL A 292 3.52 -40.50 26.08
CA VAL A 292 4.38 -41.70 26.05
C VAL A 292 5.59 -41.42 25.17
N GLY A 293 6.63 -40.81 25.74
CA GLY A 293 7.80 -40.41 24.96
C GLY A 293 8.70 -39.47 25.74
N GLN A 294 9.68 -38.92 25.03
CA GLN A 294 10.41 -37.74 25.45
C GLN A 294 10.07 -36.67 24.43
N GLN A 295 9.60 -35.52 24.91
CA GLN A 295 9.26 -34.39 24.05
C GLN A 295 10.49 -33.95 23.22
N ASP A 296 10.31 -33.87 21.91
CA ASP A 296 11.29 -33.60 20.86
C ASP A 296 10.95 -32.29 20.12
N PRO A 297 11.17 -31.13 20.75
CA PRO A 297 10.58 -29.89 20.29
C PRO A 297 11.32 -29.25 19.10
N TYR A 298 10.56 -28.61 18.22
CA TYR A 298 11.06 -27.71 17.18
C TYR A 298 10.19 -26.45 17.04
N VAL A 299 10.79 -25.36 16.56
CA VAL A 299 10.11 -24.08 16.38
C VAL A 299 9.93 -23.80 14.89
N LYS A 300 8.69 -23.50 14.50
CA LYS A 300 8.31 -23.05 13.16
C LYS A 300 7.97 -21.56 13.21
N MET A 301 8.58 -20.79 12.32
CA MET A 301 8.41 -19.34 12.22
C MET A 301 7.88 -19.00 10.84
N THR A 302 6.78 -18.26 10.79
CA THR A 302 6.10 -17.86 9.55
C THR A 302 5.95 -16.35 9.50
N LEU A 303 6.49 -15.75 8.45
CA LEU A 303 6.26 -14.35 8.06
C LEU A 303 5.40 -14.31 6.81
N GLU A 304 4.32 -13.55 6.84
CA GLU A 304 3.39 -13.43 5.72
C GLU A 304 3.14 -11.96 5.42
N GLY A 305 3.34 -11.57 4.16
CA GLY A 305 2.92 -10.29 3.61
C GLY A 305 2.18 -10.48 2.30
N VAL A 306 1.93 -9.38 1.59
CA VAL A 306 1.10 -9.34 0.38
C VAL A 306 1.61 -10.26 -0.73
N CYS A 307 2.93 -10.42 -0.87
CA CYS A 307 3.53 -11.20 -1.96
C CYS A 307 4.30 -12.43 -1.53
N ILE A 308 4.69 -12.55 -0.26
CA ILE A 308 5.58 -13.61 0.21
C ILE A 308 5.10 -14.16 1.54
N LYS A 309 5.14 -15.49 1.64
CA LYS A 309 4.98 -16.25 2.87
C LYS A 309 6.25 -17.07 3.07
N SER A 310 7.05 -16.69 4.06
CA SER A 310 8.30 -17.36 4.41
C SER A 310 8.07 -18.17 5.68
N THR A 311 8.16 -19.50 5.56
CA THR A 311 8.14 -20.41 6.70
C THR A 311 9.49 -21.09 6.83
N VAL A 312 10.11 -20.96 7.99
CA VAL A 312 11.32 -21.69 8.37
C VAL A 312 11.05 -22.48 9.64
N ARG A 313 11.85 -23.50 9.90
CA ARG A 313 11.81 -24.24 11.17
C ARG A 313 13.22 -24.55 11.66
N THR A 314 13.35 -24.73 12.97
CA THR A 314 14.58 -25.27 13.56
C THR A 314 14.74 -26.75 13.21
N GLU A 315 15.93 -27.29 13.46
CA GLU A 315 16.07 -28.73 13.63
C GLU A 315 15.31 -29.18 14.88
N ILE A 316 14.99 -30.47 14.92
CA ILE A 316 14.33 -31.12 16.05
C ILE A 316 15.39 -31.38 17.12
N ASP A 317 15.08 -30.98 18.34
CA ASP A 317 15.91 -31.29 19.50
C ASP A 317 15.42 -32.61 20.13
N MET A 318 16.04 -33.73 19.74
CA MET A 318 15.63 -35.10 20.13
C MET A 318 15.88 -35.45 21.60
N ASP A 319 16.45 -34.54 22.40
CA ASP A 319 16.61 -34.70 23.85
C ASP A 319 16.25 -33.44 24.64
N GLY A 320 15.65 -32.45 23.99
CA GLY A 320 15.37 -31.12 24.55
C GLY A 320 14.29 -31.11 25.62
N GLY A 321 13.33 -32.06 25.58
CA GLY A 321 12.26 -32.13 26.56
C GLY A 321 11.51 -30.80 26.69
N VAL A 322 11.36 -30.31 27.92
CA VAL A 322 10.67 -29.03 28.20
C VAL A 322 11.59 -27.80 28.19
N ASP A 323 12.90 -27.97 28.03
CA ASP A 323 13.91 -26.90 28.04
C ASP A 323 14.95 -27.08 26.90
N PRO A 324 14.52 -27.08 25.63
CA PRO A 324 15.38 -27.36 24.47
C PRO A 324 16.36 -26.24 24.11
N GLU A 325 17.42 -26.58 23.36
CA GLU A 325 18.41 -25.64 22.83
C GLU A 325 18.64 -25.85 21.32
N TRP A 326 18.27 -24.86 20.50
CA TRP A 326 18.43 -24.95 19.03
C TRP A 326 19.65 -24.19 18.52
N ASN A 327 19.92 -22.98 19.03
CA ASN A 327 21.01 -22.10 18.59
C ASN A 327 21.09 -21.89 17.05
N GLN A 328 19.95 -21.69 16.39
CA GLN A 328 19.86 -21.59 14.92
C GLN A 328 19.59 -20.18 14.43
N HIS A 329 20.21 -19.82 13.30
CA HIS A 329 20.13 -18.49 12.71
C HIS A 329 19.32 -18.51 11.41
N PHE A 330 18.42 -17.54 11.27
CA PHE A 330 17.57 -17.35 10.11
C PHE A 330 17.66 -15.91 9.63
N GLU A 331 17.69 -15.70 8.31
CA GLU A 331 17.63 -14.37 7.70
C GLU A 331 16.37 -14.26 6.85
N PHE A 332 15.70 -13.11 6.96
CA PHE A 332 14.50 -12.77 6.20
C PHE A 332 14.66 -11.41 5.54
N ASP A 333 14.22 -11.32 4.29
CA ASP A 333 13.97 -10.06 3.63
C ASP A 333 12.53 -9.63 3.96
N VAL A 334 12.36 -8.47 4.60
CA VAL A 334 11.05 -7.97 5.06
C VAL A 334 10.74 -6.60 4.45
N VAL A 335 9.49 -6.38 4.10
CA VAL A 335 8.97 -5.11 3.56
C VAL A 335 7.74 -4.70 4.36
N ASP A 336 6.66 -5.46 4.20
CA ASP A 336 5.31 -5.19 4.67
C ASP A 336 4.91 -6.12 5.82
N GLN A 337 5.75 -7.10 6.15
CA GLN A 337 5.56 -8.01 7.29
C GLN A 337 5.82 -7.25 8.59
N PHE A 338 4.83 -7.24 9.49
CA PHE A 338 4.94 -6.60 10.81
C PHE A 338 4.67 -7.56 11.97
N ASN A 339 4.28 -8.80 11.67
CA ASN A 339 3.97 -9.86 12.63
C ASN A 339 4.58 -11.17 12.15
N MET A 340 5.12 -11.95 13.09
CA MET A 340 5.64 -13.29 12.87
C MET A 340 4.83 -14.29 13.69
N VAL A 341 4.24 -15.27 13.01
CA VAL A 341 3.58 -16.40 13.69
C VAL A 341 4.67 -17.41 14.04
N VAL A 342 4.77 -17.72 15.32
CA VAL A 342 5.74 -18.66 15.88
C VAL A 342 4.98 -19.79 16.55
N GLU A 343 5.28 -21.01 16.15
CA GLU A 343 4.65 -22.22 16.65
C GLU A 343 5.74 -23.16 17.14
N CYS A 344 5.65 -23.60 18.40
CA CYS A 344 6.51 -24.65 18.94
C CYS A 344 5.74 -25.96 18.88
N TRP A 345 6.35 -26.96 18.26
CA TRP A 345 5.78 -28.28 18.02
C TRP A 345 6.62 -29.34 18.68
N ASP A 346 5.99 -30.44 19.05
CA ASP A 346 6.63 -31.67 19.48
C ASP A 346 6.65 -32.65 18.30
N HIS A 347 7.80 -33.24 18.00
CA HIS A 347 7.93 -34.17 16.87
C HIS A 347 7.58 -35.60 17.28
N ASP A 348 6.66 -36.21 16.54
CA ASP A 348 6.28 -37.61 16.75
C ASP A 348 6.80 -38.52 15.63
N ASP A 349 7.59 -39.54 16.00
CA ASP A 349 8.06 -40.60 15.08
C ASP A 349 6.90 -41.36 14.41
N MET A 350 5.74 -41.42 15.07
CA MET A 350 4.52 -42.08 14.59
C MET A 350 3.26 -41.25 14.88
N GLY A 351 2.96 -40.26 14.05
CA GLY A 351 1.76 -39.45 14.25
C GLY A 351 1.75 -38.17 13.42
N GLU A 352 0.83 -37.27 13.77
CA GLU A 352 0.95 -35.85 13.45
C GLU A 352 1.61 -35.17 14.65
N ASP A 353 2.58 -34.29 14.40
CA ASP A 353 3.26 -33.51 15.44
C ASP A 353 2.27 -32.72 16.31
N ASP A 354 2.48 -32.70 17.63
CA ASP A 354 1.61 -32.03 18.58
C ASP A 354 2.04 -30.57 18.83
N LEU A 355 1.08 -29.64 18.81
CA LEU A 355 1.37 -28.23 19.09
C LEU A 355 1.59 -28.02 20.60
N ILE A 356 2.81 -27.64 20.98
CA ILE A 356 3.16 -27.23 22.34
C ILE A 356 2.53 -25.87 22.66
N GLY A 357 2.73 -24.89 21.77
CA GLY A 357 2.20 -23.54 21.92
C GLY A 357 2.54 -22.61 20.76
N GLU A 358 1.84 -21.49 20.69
CA GLU A 358 1.96 -20.48 19.65
C GLU A 358 2.18 -19.08 20.26
N LEU A 359 2.84 -18.20 19.51
CA LEU A 359 2.83 -16.77 19.78
C LEU A 359 2.84 -15.98 18.47
N ASN A 360 2.25 -14.79 18.51
CA ASN A 360 2.33 -13.82 17.42
C ASN A 360 3.28 -12.70 17.84
N LEU A 361 4.48 -12.71 17.27
CA LEU A 361 5.56 -11.79 17.58
C LEU A 361 5.45 -10.53 16.73
N SER A 362 5.23 -9.38 17.37
CA SER A 362 5.26 -8.09 16.69
C SER A 362 6.70 -7.70 16.32
N LEU A 363 6.90 -7.29 15.06
CA LEU A 363 8.19 -6.80 14.56
C LEU A 363 8.36 -5.28 14.70
N LEU A 364 7.32 -4.55 15.10
CA LEU A 364 7.41 -3.09 15.28
C LEU A 364 8.55 -2.67 16.23
N PRO A 365 8.77 -3.35 17.38
CA PRO A 365 9.87 -3.01 18.26
C PRO A 365 11.24 -3.23 17.59
N ILE A 366 11.42 -4.28 16.78
CA ILE A 366 12.71 -4.51 16.13
C ILE A 366 12.97 -3.50 15.00
N PHE A 367 11.94 -3.04 14.29
CA PHE A 367 12.08 -1.98 13.29
C PHE A 367 12.48 -0.63 13.89
N ARG A 368 11.93 -0.33 15.08
CA ARG A 368 12.26 0.86 15.86
C ARG A 368 13.67 0.83 16.42
N TYR A 369 14.01 -0.23 17.16
CA TYR A 369 15.24 -0.27 17.95
C TYR A 369 16.41 -0.97 17.26
N GLY A 370 16.21 -1.73 16.18
CA GLY A 370 17.26 -2.40 15.43
C GLY A 370 17.85 -3.66 16.07
N TYR A 371 17.73 -3.84 17.39
CA TYR A 371 18.18 -5.03 18.12
C TYR A 371 17.24 -5.38 19.30
N LEU A 372 16.97 -6.67 19.49
CA LEU A 372 16.23 -7.25 20.62
C LEU A 372 16.86 -8.57 21.07
N ASP A 373 16.80 -8.85 22.36
CA ASP A 373 17.29 -10.10 22.96
C ASP A 373 16.41 -10.41 24.18
N GLU A 374 15.37 -11.22 23.97
CA GLU A 374 14.25 -11.34 24.92
C GLU A 374 13.64 -12.74 24.96
N TRP A 375 13.01 -13.06 26.10
CA TRP A 375 12.17 -14.26 26.25
C TRP A 375 10.71 -13.93 25.91
N TYR A 376 10.12 -14.70 25.00
CA TYR A 376 8.75 -14.54 24.52
C TYR A 376 7.86 -15.68 25.03
N GLN A 377 6.71 -15.33 25.60
CA GLN A 377 5.76 -16.28 26.18
C GLN A 377 4.90 -16.95 25.09
N LEU A 378 4.95 -18.28 25.01
CA LEU A 378 4.03 -19.10 24.23
C LEU A 378 2.69 -19.22 24.94
N LYS A 379 1.63 -19.31 24.13
CA LYS A 379 0.24 -19.44 24.56
C LYS A 379 -0.43 -20.57 23.78
N ILE A 380 -1.46 -21.18 24.36
CA ILE A 380 -2.26 -22.20 23.68
C ILE A 380 -3.72 -22.07 24.08
N LYS A 381 -4.65 -22.30 23.14
CA LYS A 381 -6.09 -22.28 23.43
C LYS A 381 -6.51 -23.63 24.02
N GLY A 382 -6.97 -23.60 25.26
CA GLY A 382 -7.56 -24.75 25.94
C GLY A 382 -8.93 -25.15 25.37
N LYS A 383 -9.43 -26.31 25.77
CA LYS A 383 -10.68 -26.94 25.26
C LYS A 383 -11.96 -26.10 25.40
N TYR A 384 -11.95 -25.09 26.26
CA TYR A 384 -13.08 -24.18 26.51
C TYR A 384 -12.81 -22.74 26.04
N GLY A 385 -11.77 -22.52 25.23
CA GLY A 385 -11.40 -21.19 24.71
C GLY A 385 -10.51 -20.36 25.63
N ALA A 386 -10.20 -20.84 26.84
CA ALA A 386 -9.25 -20.17 27.74
C ALA A 386 -7.82 -20.22 27.18
N VAL A 387 -7.08 -19.12 27.25
CA VAL A 387 -5.69 -19.05 26.80
C VAL A 387 -4.76 -19.43 27.96
N GLU A 388 -3.97 -20.48 27.78
CA GLU A 388 -3.03 -21.01 28.78
C GLU A 388 -1.58 -20.70 28.38
N LYS A 389 -0.69 -20.56 29.37
CA LYS A 389 0.75 -20.40 29.14
C LYS A 389 1.36 -21.74 28.73
N ALA A 390 2.18 -21.73 27.68
CA ALA A 390 2.76 -22.93 27.08
C ALA A 390 4.30 -22.95 27.06
N GLY A 391 4.93 -22.20 27.97
CA GLY A 391 6.39 -22.02 28.03
C GLY A 391 6.89 -20.77 27.33
N GLU A 392 8.20 -20.63 27.22
CA GLU A 392 8.84 -19.42 26.68
C GLU A 392 9.94 -19.78 25.68
N LEU A 393 10.16 -18.92 24.68
CA LEU A 393 11.23 -19.03 23.69
C LEU A 393 12.17 -17.83 23.79
N HIS A 394 13.47 -18.06 23.65
CA HIS A 394 14.50 -17.03 23.65
C HIS A 394 14.92 -16.69 22.22
N PHE A 395 14.63 -15.46 21.80
CA PHE A 395 15.04 -14.94 20.50
C PHE A 395 15.96 -13.73 20.63
N GLU A 396 17.04 -13.76 19.87
CA GLU A 396 17.87 -12.59 19.56
C GLU A 396 17.56 -12.14 18.12
N LEU A 397 17.12 -10.89 17.96
CA LEU A 397 16.71 -10.29 16.68
C LEU A 397 17.60 -9.10 16.37
N SER A 398 17.97 -8.97 15.10
CA SER A 398 18.62 -7.75 14.58
C SER A 398 18.03 -7.36 13.23
N PHE A 399 17.88 -6.06 13.00
CA PHE A 399 17.28 -5.53 11.78
C PHE A 399 18.14 -4.43 11.15
N VAL A 400 18.42 -4.61 9.85
CA VAL A 400 19.17 -3.65 9.04
C VAL A 400 18.30 -3.23 7.86
N ALA A 401 18.00 -1.95 7.78
CA ALA A 401 17.20 -1.39 6.71
C ALA A 401 18.04 -0.51 5.77
N PRO A 402 17.66 -0.39 4.49
CA PRO A 402 18.28 0.54 3.56
C PRO A 402 18.21 1.99 4.06
N ASP A 403 19.20 2.79 3.69
CA ASP A 403 19.31 4.18 4.11
C ASP A 403 18.06 4.98 3.72
N GLY A 404 17.52 5.75 4.68
CA GLY A 404 16.35 6.60 4.46
C GLY A 404 15.02 5.86 4.29
N VAL A 405 14.93 4.58 4.66
CA VAL A 405 13.69 3.78 4.57
C VAL A 405 13.15 3.46 5.96
N ALA A 406 11.85 3.73 6.14
CA ALA A 406 11.10 3.39 7.35
C ALA A 406 10.35 2.06 7.17
N TYR A 407 10.18 1.31 8.26
CA TYR A 407 9.52 -0.01 8.26
C TYR A 407 8.48 -0.11 9.38
N PRO A 408 7.39 -0.89 9.20
CA PRO A 408 7.05 -1.62 7.98
C PRO A 408 6.64 -0.68 6.83
N GLN A 409 6.78 -1.14 5.59
CA GLN A 409 6.37 -0.43 4.38
C GLN A 409 5.06 -0.99 3.84
N HIS A 410 4.41 -0.29 2.90
CA HIS A 410 3.17 -0.75 2.25
C HIS A 410 2.04 -1.08 3.25
N GLN A 411 2.03 -0.45 4.42
CA GLN A 411 0.98 -0.57 5.44
C GLN A 411 0.30 0.78 5.63
N VAL A 412 -0.93 0.92 5.12
CA VAL A 412 -1.71 2.15 5.24
C VAL A 412 -2.18 2.32 6.69
N GLY A 413 -1.92 3.49 7.29
CA GLY A 413 -2.36 3.82 8.65
C GLY A 413 -1.52 3.20 9.76
N MET A 414 -0.37 2.60 9.45
CA MET A 414 0.56 2.04 10.44
C MET A 414 1.77 2.94 10.63
N ASP A 415 2.22 3.10 11.87
CA ASP A 415 3.47 3.80 12.17
C ASP A 415 4.67 3.09 11.52
N ALA A 416 5.53 3.87 10.86
CA ALA A 416 6.76 3.39 10.26
C ALA A 416 7.98 4.02 10.96
N PHE A 417 8.95 3.19 11.31
CA PHE A 417 10.12 3.61 12.08
C PHE A 417 11.34 3.79 11.19
N ASP A 418 11.87 5.01 11.19
CA ASP A 418 13.11 5.35 10.49
C ASP A 418 14.36 4.91 11.29
N HIS A 419 15.55 5.21 10.76
CA HIS A 419 16.82 4.77 11.34
C HIS A 419 17.28 5.58 12.56
N LYS A 420 16.57 6.63 12.98
CA LYS A 420 17.05 7.58 14.00
C LYS A 420 17.12 6.99 15.41
N GLU A 421 16.35 5.95 15.69
CA GLU A 421 16.27 5.32 17.01
C GLU A 421 16.92 3.93 17.08
N ARG A 422 17.60 3.49 16.00
CA ARG A 422 18.19 2.15 15.92
C ARG A 422 19.50 2.06 16.71
N LEU A 423 19.58 1.06 17.58
CA LEU A 423 20.75 0.71 18.38
C LEU A 423 21.48 -0.48 17.74
N THR A 424 22.80 -0.51 17.89
CA THR A 424 23.64 -1.67 17.56
C THR A 424 23.65 -2.66 18.72
N LYS A 425 24.11 -3.89 18.51
CA LYS A 425 24.31 -4.88 19.59
C LYS A 425 25.16 -4.31 20.73
N GLU A 426 26.21 -3.55 20.40
CA GLU A 426 27.10 -2.94 21.37
C GLU A 426 26.46 -1.78 22.11
N THR A 427 25.43 -1.14 21.57
CA THR A 427 24.74 0.02 22.17
C THR A 427 23.36 -0.31 22.70
N ALA A 428 22.85 -1.53 22.46
CA ALA A 428 21.57 -2.03 22.94
C ALA A 428 21.46 -1.97 24.47
N HIS A 429 22.57 -2.16 25.19
CA HIS A 429 22.61 -2.01 26.66
C HIS A 429 22.26 -0.60 27.15
N LEU A 430 22.41 0.43 26.31
CA LEU A 430 21.99 1.81 26.63
C LEU A 430 20.47 1.92 26.75
N ARG A 431 19.72 1.05 26.06
CA ARG A 431 18.26 0.93 26.23
C ARG A 431 17.89 0.48 27.65
N ALA A 432 18.69 -0.38 28.26
CA ALA A 432 18.47 -0.80 29.65
C ALA A 432 18.79 0.32 30.67
N ALA A 433 19.59 1.32 30.27
CA ALA A 433 19.91 2.48 31.10
C ALA A 433 18.79 3.55 31.08
N GLU A 434 18.04 3.64 29.98
CA GLU A 434 16.75 4.32 29.95
C GLU A 434 15.72 3.42 30.64
N LYS A 435 15.59 3.57 31.97
CA LYS A 435 14.48 2.97 32.72
C LYS A 435 13.15 3.53 32.18
N ILE A 436 12.59 2.88 31.17
CA ILE A 436 11.13 2.80 31.08
C ILE A 436 10.75 2.00 32.32
N LYS A 437 10.04 2.64 33.26
CA LYS A 437 9.43 1.91 34.37
C LYS A 437 8.60 0.80 33.73
N PRO A 438 8.85 -0.49 34.02
CA PRO A 438 7.82 -1.47 33.76
C PRO A 438 6.56 -0.96 34.45
N VAL A 439 5.48 -0.82 33.70
CA VAL A 439 4.19 -0.55 34.33
C VAL A 439 3.91 -1.81 35.14
N ASP A 440 4.01 -1.72 36.47
CA ASP A 440 3.55 -2.77 37.37
C ASP A 440 2.03 -2.82 37.22
N ILE A 441 1.56 -3.68 36.31
CA ILE A 441 0.15 -4.02 36.19
C ILE A 441 -0.04 -5.28 37.05
N PRO A 442 -0.69 -5.20 38.22
CA PRO A 442 -0.93 -6.37 39.04
C PRO A 442 -1.80 -7.36 38.28
N THR A 443 -1.31 -8.58 38.08
CA THR A 443 -2.07 -9.68 37.48
C THR A 443 -3.17 -10.11 38.45
N VAL A 444 -4.38 -9.58 38.30
CA VAL A 444 -5.54 -10.04 39.07
C VAL A 444 -6.27 -11.09 38.25
N THR A 445 -6.22 -12.34 38.70
CA THR A 445 -7.04 -13.42 38.15
C THR A 445 -8.50 -13.21 38.60
N TYR A 446 -9.43 -13.16 37.63
CA TYR A 446 -10.88 -12.95 37.83
C TYR A 446 -11.50 -13.82 38.95
N SER A 447 -10.97 -15.00 39.21
CA SER A 447 -11.50 -15.93 40.23
C SER A 447 -11.18 -15.56 41.68
N LYS A 448 -10.13 -14.78 41.94
CA LYS A 448 -9.80 -14.31 43.31
C LYS A 448 -10.46 -12.97 43.64
N ALA A 449 -10.57 -12.07 42.66
CA ALA A 449 -11.29 -10.80 42.82
C ALA A 449 -12.78 -10.98 43.11
N ILE A 450 -13.44 -11.97 42.48
CA ILE A 450 -14.87 -12.24 42.71
C ILE A 450 -15.14 -12.87 44.10
N ALA A 451 -14.19 -13.64 44.63
CA ALA A 451 -14.30 -14.26 45.95
C ALA A 451 -14.10 -13.23 47.08
N ASP A 452 -13.12 -12.32 46.91
CA ASP A 452 -12.85 -11.24 47.85
C ASP A 452 -13.92 -10.13 47.77
N ALA A 453 -14.49 -9.85 46.59
CA ALA A 453 -15.58 -8.88 46.41
C ALA A 453 -16.93 -9.33 47.03
N LYS A 454 -17.20 -10.64 47.11
CA LYS A 454 -18.41 -11.16 47.75
C LYS A 454 -18.39 -11.10 49.28
N ALA A 455 -17.21 -10.97 49.89
CA ALA A 455 -17.05 -10.99 51.35
C ALA A 455 -17.11 -9.59 52.00
N PHE A 456 -17.19 -8.50 51.21
CA PHE A 456 -17.06 -7.12 51.71
C PHE A 456 -18.24 -6.21 51.33
N VAL A 457 -19.46 -6.75 51.21
CA VAL A 457 -20.65 -5.91 51.05
C VAL A 457 -21.07 -5.36 52.41
N GLY A 458 -20.43 -4.26 52.81
CA GLY A 458 -20.90 -3.35 53.84
C GLY A 458 -21.41 -2.07 53.18
N GLU A 459 -22.62 -1.65 53.54
CA GLU A 459 -23.32 -0.45 53.07
C GLU A 459 -22.47 0.82 53.27
N ASP A 460 -22.00 1.44 52.18
CA ASP A 460 -22.07 2.89 51.92
C ASP A 460 -21.23 3.27 50.69
N ASN A 461 -21.81 4.08 49.81
CA ASN A 461 -21.37 4.36 48.45
C ASN A 461 -20.74 5.77 48.34
N THR A 462 -19.42 5.87 48.22
CA THR A 462 -18.71 7.08 47.75
C THR A 462 -17.47 6.69 46.93
N SER A 463 -17.42 7.12 45.67
CA SER A 463 -16.41 6.78 44.66
C SER A 463 -14.96 7.11 45.07
N GLU A 464 -14.02 6.19 44.85
CA GLU A 464 -12.59 6.30 45.19
C GLU A 464 -11.76 7.29 44.34
N PHE A 465 -12.32 7.95 43.32
CA PHE A 465 -11.58 8.86 42.43
C PHE A 465 -12.19 10.26 42.38
N SER A 466 -11.34 11.30 42.43
CA SER A 466 -11.78 12.69 42.32
C SER A 466 -12.01 13.12 40.87
N GLU A 467 -12.90 14.09 40.63
CA GLU A 467 -13.20 14.59 39.27
C GLU A 467 -11.95 15.11 38.51
N ALA A 468 -10.97 15.66 39.23
CA ALA A 468 -9.73 16.13 38.64
C ALA A 468 -8.84 14.99 38.12
N GLU A 469 -8.89 13.82 38.76
CA GLU A 469 -8.14 12.62 38.36
C GLU A 469 -8.80 11.96 37.13
N ILE A 470 -10.13 11.89 37.10
CA ILE A 470 -10.90 11.37 35.96
C ILE A 470 -10.69 12.25 34.71
N LEU A 471 -10.70 13.57 34.87
CA LEU A 471 -10.42 14.52 33.77
C LEU A 471 -8.96 14.45 33.29
N SER A 472 -8.02 14.18 34.18
CA SER A 472 -6.61 14.01 33.81
C SER A 472 -6.38 12.71 33.05
N ALA A 473 -7.06 11.62 33.45
CA ALA A 473 -7.05 10.35 32.73
C ALA A 473 -7.68 10.51 31.34
N PHE A 474 -8.83 11.17 31.22
CA PHE A 474 -9.46 11.43 29.92
C PHE A 474 -8.53 12.17 28.94
N LYS A 475 -7.87 13.22 29.41
CA LYS A 475 -6.90 14.00 28.60
C LYS A 475 -5.60 13.26 28.28
N PHE A 476 -5.25 12.25 29.07
CA PHE A 476 -4.10 11.41 28.79
C PHE A 476 -4.39 10.39 27.68
N ILE A 477 -5.66 10.05 27.52
CA ILE A 477 -6.17 9.04 26.59
C ILE A 477 -6.55 9.65 25.22
N ASP A 478 -7.09 10.87 25.23
CA ASP A 478 -7.36 11.71 24.05
C ASP A 478 -6.03 12.20 23.43
N LEU A 479 -5.43 11.37 22.57
CA LEU A 479 -4.08 11.56 22.00
C LEU A 479 -4.10 12.60 20.89
N ASP A 480 -5.20 12.69 20.16
CA ASP A 480 -5.39 13.67 19.07
C ASP A 480 -6.00 15.01 19.55
N LYS A 481 -6.39 15.09 20.83
CA LYS A 481 -6.96 16.26 21.51
C LYS A 481 -8.29 16.72 20.92
N ASN A 482 -9.05 15.79 20.34
CA ASN A 482 -10.34 16.08 19.74
C ASN A 482 -11.47 16.19 20.79
N THR A 483 -11.19 15.99 22.08
CA THR A 483 -12.11 16.03 23.24
C THR A 483 -13.09 14.85 23.34
N PHE A 484 -12.86 13.80 22.55
CA PHE A 484 -13.55 12.52 22.56
C PHE A 484 -12.51 11.40 22.60
N ILE A 485 -12.93 10.18 22.93
CA ILE A 485 -12.06 9.01 22.95
C ILE A 485 -12.58 8.00 21.91
N GLY A 486 -11.80 7.76 20.86
CA GLY A 486 -12.13 6.82 19.80
C GLY A 486 -11.67 5.38 20.06
N ALA A 487 -12.23 4.42 19.30
CA ALA A 487 -11.85 3.00 19.37
C ALA A 487 -10.34 2.77 19.17
N ALA A 488 -9.69 3.56 18.31
CA ALA A 488 -8.25 3.48 18.07
C ALA A 488 -7.41 3.91 19.29
N GLU A 489 -7.89 4.89 20.06
CA GLU A 489 -7.21 5.39 21.27
C GLU A 489 -7.40 4.42 22.44
N ILE A 490 -8.62 3.90 22.60
CA ILE A 490 -8.93 2.82 23.57
C ILE A 490 -8.08 1.59 23.27
N ARG A 491 -7.98 1.20 22.01
CA ARG A 491 -7.11 0.12 21.56
C ARG A 491 -5.64 0.40 21.85
N HIS A 492 -5.15 1.59 21.52
CA HIS A 492 -3.76 1.97 21.75
C HIS A 492 -3.40 1.83 23.24
N ILE A 493 -4.30 2.27 24.13
CA ILE A 493 -4.11 2.16 25.58
C ILE A 493 -4.15 0.71 26.05
N LEU A 494 -5.12 -0.09 25.60
CA LEU A 494 -5.24 -1.50 26.01
C LEU A 494 -4.05 -2.34 25.51
N ILE A 495 -3.52 -2.04 24.31
CA ILE A 495 -2.30 -2.63 23.78
C ILE A 495 -1.07 -2.16 24.59
N CYS A 496 -0.97 -0.88 24.93
CA CYS A 496 0.09 -0.35 25.81
C CYS A 496 0.02 -0.91 27.23
N MET A 497 -1.16 -1.34 27.68
CA MET A 497 -1.39 -2.02 28.96
C MET A 497 -1.20 -3.55 28.86
N GLY A 498 -0.76 -4.08 27.71
CA GLY A 498 -0.41 -5.49 27.54
C GLY A 498 -1.60 -6.45 27.47
N GLU A 499 -2.82 -5.93 27.32
CA GLU A 499 -4.05 -6.72 27.16
C GLU A 499 -4.30 -6.99 25.67
N LEU A 500 -4.74 -8.22 25.37
CA LEU A 500 -5.15 -8.62 24.02
C LEU A 500 -6.64 -8.33 23.89
N ILE A 501 -7.00 -7.34 23.08
CA ILE A 501 -8.39 -7.03 22.76
C ILE A 501 -8.59 -7.07 21.25
N THR A 502 -9.58 -7.83 20.81
CA THR A 502 -9.97 -7.93 19.40
C THR A 502 -10.79 -6.73 18.98
N ASP A 503 -10.84 -6.45 17.67
CA ASP A 503 -11.58 -5.30 17.14
C ASP A 503 -13.05 -5.34 17.54
N ALA A 504 -13.65 -6.53 17.56
CA ALA A 504 -15.02 -6.75 18.00
C ALA A 504 -15.24 -6.44 19.49
N GLU A 505 -14.23 -6.64 20.34
CA GLU A 505 -14.33 -6.38 21.78
C GLU A 505 -14.16 -4.89 22.08
N VAL A 506 -13.26 -4.18 21.37
CA VAL A 506 -13.14 -2.72 21.45
C VAL A 506 -14.44 -2.06 20.98
N ASP A 507 -15.02 -2.55 19.89
CA ASP A 507 -16.29 -2.05 19.35
C ASP A 507 -17.46 -2.29 20.30
N MET A 508 -17.48 -3.44 21.01
CA MET A 508 -18.48 -3.69 22.05
C MET A 508 -18.31 -2.73 23.23
N MET A 509 -17.08 -2.43 23.64
CA MET A 509 -16.81 -1.50 24.75
C MET A 509 -17.24 -0.07 24.40
N VAL A 510 -16.93 0.41 23.19
CA VAL A 510 -17.39 1.73 22.71
C VAL A 510 -18.92 1.75 22.67
N LYS A 511 -19.55 0.73 22.08
CA LYS A 511 -21.01 0.64 21.92
C LYS A 511 -21.79 0.49 23.23
N MET A 512 -21.17 -0.02 24.30
CA MET A 512 -21.81 -0.12 25.62
C MET A 512 -21.85 1.23 26.36
N VAL A 513 -20.97 2.16 25.98
CA VAL A 513 -20.74 3.41 26.69
C VAL A 513 -21.25 4.63 25.89
N ASP A 514 -21.15 4.56 24.56
CA ASP A 514 -21.66 5.51 23.57
C ASP A 514 -23.20 5.48 23.53
N ARG A 515 -23.83 6.46 24.18
CA ARG A 515 -25.30 6.54 24.31
C ARG A 515 -25.95 7.36 23.21
N ASP A 516 -25.21 8.27 22.58
CA ASP A 516 -25.73 9.09 21.48
C ASP A 516 -25.46 8.48 20.10
N GLY A 517 -24.68 7.39 20.06
CA GLY A 517 -24.44 6.54 18.90
C GLY A 517 -23.49 7.18 17.89
N ASP A 518 -22.61 8.09 18.36
CA ASP A 518 -21.68 8.83 17.50
C ASP A 518 -20.39 8.06 17.18
N GLY A 519 -20.19 6.89 17.81
CA GLY A 519 -19.06 5.99 17.62
C GLY A 519 -17.81 6.40 18.40
N GLN A 520 -17.90 7.38 19.30
CA GLN A 520 -16.84 7.87 20.16
C GLN A 520 -17.33 7.98 21.61
N VAL A 521 -16.41 8.09 22.56
CA VAL A 521 -16.77 8.22 23.99
C VAL A 521 -16.49 9.64 24.45
N SER A 522 -17.54 10.37 24.80
CA SER A 522 -17.42 11.72 25.35
C SER A 522 -16.95 11.71 26.81
N PHE A 523 -16.48 12.86 27.31
CA PHE A 523 -16.04 12.98 28.71
C PHE A 523 -17.12 12.59 29.73
N GLU A 524 -18.40 12.88 29.45
CA GLU A 524 -19.50 12.57 30.38
C GLU A 524 -19.83 11.08 30.39
N GLU A 525 -19.59 10.37 29.28
CA GLU A 525 -19.78 8.92 29.15
C GLU A 525 -18.63 8.15 29.76
N PHE A 526 -17.40 8.62 29.54
CA PHE A 526 -16.19 8.12 30.21
C PHE A 526 -16.29 8.28 31.74
N ARG A 527 -16.78 9.44 32.21
CA ARG A 527 -17.00 9.71 33.64
C ARG A 527 -18.00 8.73 34.28
N LYS A 528 -19.10 8.41 33.59
CA LYS A 528 -20.10 7.44 34.08
C LYS A 528 -19.57 6.01 34.09
N MET A 529 -18.73 5.66 33.11
CA MET A 529 -18.05 4.36 33.05
C MET A 529 -17.09 4.17 34.24
N VAL A 530 -16.36 5.21 34.65
CA VAL A 530 -15.34 5.13 35.72
C VAL A 530 -15.96 5.11 37.13
N ILE A 531 -17.20 5.58 37.29
CA ILE A 531 -17.88 5.68 38.59
C ILE A 531 -18.80 4.47 38.87
N HIS A 532 -19.09 3.62 37.87
CA HIS A 532 -19.98 2.46 38.02
C HIS A 532 -19.21 1.12 38.09
N PRO A 533 -19.53 0.19 39.01
CA PRO A 533 -18.70 -0.99 39.24
C PRO A 533 -18.75 -2.10 38.17
N ASP A 534 -19.69 -2.05 37.21
CA ASP A 534 -19.79 -3.04 36.13
C ASP A 534 -20.58 -2.48 34.92
N PRO A 535 -19.98 -2.35 33.71
CA PRO A 535 -20.66 -1.96 32.47
C PRO A 535 -21.56 -3.03 31.86
N GLY A 536 -21.48 -4.29 32.34
CA GLY A 536 -22.22 -5.44 31.80
C GLY A 536 -23.43 -5.89 32.64
N ASP A 537 -23.75 -5.20 33.74
CA ASP A 537 -24.84 -5.60 34.65
C ASP A 537 -26.23 -5.26 34.08
N PRO A 538 -27.24 -6.17 34.15
CA PRO A 538 -28.61 -5.91 33.68
C PRO A 538 -29.34 -4.74 34.36
N SER A 539 -28.81 -4.21 35.46
CA SER A 539 -29.32 -3.04 36.18
C SER A 539 -28.71 -1.71 35.71
N PHE A 540 -27.77 -1.73 34.76
CA PHE A 540 -27.16 -0.54 34.12
C PHE A 540 -28.19 0.38 33.42
N GLY A 541 -29.47 -0.03 33.39
CA GLY A 541 -30.62 0.69 32.84
C GLY A 541 -31.88 0.76 33.72
N LYS A 542 -31.84 0.72 35.06
CA LYS A 542 -33.01 1.10 35.89
C LYS A 542 -32.75 2.47 36.55
N ALA A 543 -33.57 3.52 36.44
CA ALA A 543 -35.01 3.68 36.12
C ALA A 543 -35.19 4.82 35.08
N ASP A 544 -36.27 5.00 34.31
CA ASP A 544 -37.69 4.63 34.36
C ASP A 544 -38.17 4.23 32.94
N GLU A 545 -39.07 3.24 32.83
CA GLU A 545 -39.84 2.90 31.60
C GLU A 545 -41.20 3.63 31.57
N PRO A 546 -41.94 3.79 30.43
CA PRO A 546 -42.19 2.80 29.36
C PRO A 546 -42.10 3.38 27.91
N ALA A 547 -42.10 2.65 26.78
CA ALA A 547 -42.77 1.40 26.45
C ALA A 547 -42.10 0.64 25.27
N ALA A 548 -42.02 -0.69 25.43
CA ALA A 548 -42.03 -1.81 24.47
C ALA A 548 -41.74 -1.59 22.97
N VAL A 549 -40.74 -2.33 22.46
CA VAL A 549 -40.77 -2.92 21.11
C VAL A 549 -40.22 -4.36 21.15
N GLU A 550 -41.01 -5.28 20.62
CA GLU A 550 -40.76 -6.72 20.50
C GLU A 550 -39.53 -7.07 19.64
N GLN A 551 -38.91 -8.19 20.00
CA GLN A 551 -37.87 -8.87 19.23
C GLN A 551 -38.43 -9.44 17.93
N VAL A 552 -37.76 -9.16 16.80
CA VAL A 552 -37.80 -10.01 15.61
C VAL A 552 -36.38 -10.24 15.13
N VAL A 553 -35.96 -11.50 15.19
CA VAL A 553 -34.69 -11.99 14.67
C VAL A 553 -34.73 -11.97 13.14
N ALA A 554 -33.79 -11.28 12.50
CA ALA A 554 -33.47 -11.48 11.09
C ALA A 554 -31.95 -11.49 10.92
N LYS A 555 -31.44 -12.57 10.34
CA LYS A 555 -30.06 -12.67 9.85
C LYS A 555 -29.84 -11.58 8.78
N ALA A 556 -28.87 -10.70 8.99
CA ALA A 556 -28.35 -9.77 7.99
C ALA A 556 -26.86 -10.03 7.80
N ASP A 557 -26.42 -9.97 6.55
CA ASP A 557 -25.08 -10.27 6.08
C ASP A 557 -23.99 -9.47 6.81
N ILE A 558 -22.88 -10.14 7.11
CA ILE A 558 -21.72 -9.57 7.81
C ILE A 558 -20.97 -8.67 6.82
N ILE A 559 -21.11 -7.35 6.97
CA ILE A 559 -20.23 -6.36 6.33
C ILE A 559 -18.91 -6.35 7.10
N THR A 560 -17.78 -6.57 6.43
CA THR A 560 -16.46 -6.69 7.07
C THR A 560 -15.83 -5.33 7.35
N GLU A 561 -14.89 -5.23 8.30
CA GLU A 561 -14.13 -4.00 8.58
C GLU A 561 -13.35 -3.50 7.36
N ASP A 562 -12.89 -4.41 6.49
CA ASP A 562 -12.28 -4.03 5.22
C ASP A 562 -13.26 -3.37 4.24
N ASP A 563 -14.54 -3.74 4.28
CA ASP A 563 -15.58 -3.10 3.47
C ASP A 563 -15.89 -1.69 3.98
N ARG A 564 -15.85 -1.49 5.31
CA ARG A 564 -16.03 -0.17 5.95
C ARG A 564 -14.84 0.76 5.72
N ARG A 565 -13.62 0.24 5.80
CA ARG A 565 -12.39 1.00 5.48
C ARG A 565 -12.36 1.42 4.00
N ARG A 566 -12.67 0.49 3.08
CA ARG A 566 -12.78 0.79 1.64
C ARG A 566 -13.88 1.81 1.34
N ASP A 567 -15.01 1.74 2.04
CA ASP A 567 -16.11 2.72 1.91
C ASP A 567 -15.68 4.12 2.41
N MET A 568 -14.96 4.20 3.52
CA MET A 568 -14.42 5.46 4.05
C MET A 568 -13.36 6.07 3.12
N GLU A 569 -12.41 5.28 2.65
CA GLU A 569 -11.38 5.72 1.68
C GLU A 569 -12.00 6.20 0.37
N SER A 570 -13.01 5.47 -0.14
CA SER A 570 -13.77 5.86 -1.33
C SER A 570 -14.48 7.21 -1.14
N LYS A 571 -15.09 7.44 0.03
CA LYS A 571 -15.75 8.72 0.38
C LYS A 571 -14.77 9.88 0.51
N MET A 572 -13.63 9.69 1.17
CA MET A 572 -12.58 10.71 1.29
C MET A 572 -11.99 11.07 -0.07
N HIS A 573 -11.73 10.06 -0.90
CA HIS A 573 -11.21 10.26 -2.24
C HIS A 573 -12.21 10.97 -3.16
N LYS A 574 -13.50 10.58 -3.08
CA LYS A 574 -14.60 11.26 -3.78
C LYS A 574 -14.70 12.74 -3.39
N LYS A 575 -14.58 13.05 -2.10
CA LYS A 575 -14.58 14.43 -1.59
C LYS A 575 -13.42 15.24 -2.16
N ALA A 576 -12.19 14.69 -2.16
CA ALA A 576 -11.00 15.38 -2.65
C ALA A 576 -11.08 15.73 -4.14
N LEU A 577 -11.56 14.81 -4.98
CA LEU A 577 -11.75 15.07 -6.41
C LEU A 577 -12.85 16.12 -6.66
N LEU A 578 -13.91 16.10 -5.85
CA LEU A 578 -15.03 17.02 -5.97
C LEU A 578 -14.62 18.45 -5.55
N ASP A 579 -13.88 18.58 -4.45
CA ASP A 579 -13.31 19.84 -3.96
C ASP A 579 -12.35 20.46 -4.97
N LYS A 580 -11.47 19.62 -5.57
CA LYS A 580 -10.58 20.02 -6.65
C LYS A 580 -11.36 20.48 -7.89
N PHE A 581 -12.37 19.73 -8.32
CA PHE A 581 -13.22 20.10 -9.46
C PHE A 581 -13.93 21.44 -9.25
N ILE A 582 -14.47 21.67 -8.05
CA ILE A 582 -15.13 22.93 -7.68
C ILE A 582 -14.15 24.09 -7.77
N THR A 583 -12.95 23.90 -7.24
CA THR A 583 -11.88 24.91 -7.22
C THR A 583 -11.38 25.23 -8.63
N ASP A 584 -11.05 24.21 -9.42
CA ASP A 584 -10.45 24.37 -10.76
C ASP A 584 -11.41 25.02 -11.75
N ASN A 585 -12.72 24.79 -11.61
CA ASN A 585 -13.75 25.29 -12.53
C ASN A 585 -14.58 26.44 -11.94
N ASN A 586 -14.21 26.95 -10.76
CA ASN A 586 -14.89 28.03 -10.04
C ASN A 586 -16.42 27.80 -9.93
N VAL A 587 -16.80 26.57 -9.54
CA VAL A 587 -18.19 26.14 -9.49
C VAL A 587 -18.95 26.93 -8.42
N ASN A 588 -20.11 27.46 -8.77
CA ASN A 588 -21.00 28.17 -7.87
C ASN A 588 -22.46 27.73 -8.09
N LEU A 589 -23.36 28.16 -7.20
CA LEU A 589 -24.75 27.72 -7.22
C LEU A 589 -25.49 28.10 -8.51
N ASP A 590 -25.19 29.26 -9.10
CA ASP A 590 -25.80 29.70 -10.36
C ASP A 590 -25.38 28.81 -11.53
N MET A 591 -24.12 28.37 -11.54
CA MET A 591 -23.61 27.41 -12.51
C MET A 591 -24.32 26.06 -12.37
N LEU A 592 -24.46 25.54 -11.13
CA LEU A 592 -25.16 24.28 -10.87
C LEU A 592 -26.64 24.33 -11.34
N ARG A 593 -27.34 25.44 -11.06
CA ARG A 593 -28.72 25.69 -11.53
C ARG A 593 -28.83 25.70 -13.06
N ARG A 594 -27.88 26.37 -13.74
CA ARG A 594 -27.84 26.40 -15.22
C ARG A 594 -27.57 25.02 -15.81
N ILE A 595 -26.67 24.24 -15.20
CA ILE A 595 -26.34 22.88 -15.65
C ILE A 595 -27.55 21.96 -15.50
N PHE A 596 -28.23 22.01 -14.35
CA PHE A 596 -29.46 21.24 -14.14
C PHE A 596 -30.55 21.58 -15.17
N GLY A 597 -30.77 22.89 -15.40
CA GLY A 597 -31.73 23.34 -16.41
C GLY A 597 -31.38 22.97 -17.86
N ARG A 598 -30.08 22.80 -18.18
CA ARG A 598 -29.64 22.26 -19.48
C ARG A 598 -29.87 20.75 -19.57
N PHE A 599 -29.63 20.02 -18.49
CA PHE A 599 -29.87 18.59 -18.43
C PHE A 599 -31.35 18.24 -18.62
N LEU A 600 -32.26 18.95 -17.95
CA LEU A 600 -33.71 18.75 -18.09
C LEU A 600 -34.22 18.93 -19.53
N LYS A 601 -33.50 19.71 -20.37
CA LYS A 601 -33.83 19.93 -21.78
C LYS A 601 -33.23 18.88 -22.72
N SER A 602 -32.40 17.96 -22.22
CA SER A 602 -31.59 17.05 -23.03
C SER A 602 -32.23 15.67 -23.27
N ASP A 603 -33.39 15.37 -22.67
CA ASP A 603 -34.07 14.06 -22.70
C ASP A 603 -33.19 12.85 -22.31
N LYS A 604 -32.06 13.09 -21.64
CA LYS A 604 -31.11 12.05 -21.21
C LYS A 604 -31.51 11.49 -19.85
N ALA A 605 -31.49 10.16 -19.72
CA ALA A 605 -31.77 9.46 -18.46
C ALA A 605 -30.61 9.52 -17.44
N GLY A 606 -29.42 9.93 -17.87
CA GLY A 606 -28.23 10.07 -17.04
C GLY A 606 -27.04 10.57 -17.85
N LEU A 607 -25.87 10.68 -17.23
CA LEU A 607 -24.67 11.25 -17.84
C LEU A 607 -23.64 10.19 -18.18
N SER A 608 -23.25 10.11 -19.46
CA SER A 608 -21.95 9.54 -19.83
C SER A 608 -20.83 10.53 -19.49
N PHE A 609 -19.56 10.09 -19.53
CA PHE A 609 -18.45 11.02 -19.32
C PHE A 609 -18.41 12.12 -20.39
N GLU A 610 -18.85 11.81 -21.61
CA GLU A 610 -18.98 12.79 -22.70
C GLU A 610 -20.03 13.85 -22.40
N ASP A 611 -21.16 13.44 -21.84
CA ASP A 611 -22.20 14.35 -21.39
C ASP A 611 -21.73 15.21 -20.22
N PHE A 612 -20.96 14.62 -19.30
CA PHE A 612 -20.41 15.30 -18.14
C PHE A 612 -19.51 16.47 -18.55
N TYR A 613 -18.45 16.24 -19.34
CA TYR A 613 -17.55 17.34 -19.69
C TYR A 613 -18.22 18.36 -20.64
N THR A 614 -19.18 17.94 -21.45
CA THR A 614 -19.96 18.84 -22.33
C THR A 614 -20.92 19.72 -21.54
N LEU A 615 -21.63 19.18 -20.55
CA LEU A 615 -22.57 19.94 -19.72
C LEU A 615 -21.88 20.89 -18.76
N PHE A 616 -20.72 20.49 -18.23
CA PHE A 616 -19.91 21.33 -17.36
C PHE A 616 -19.01 22.30 -18.13
N GLU A 617 -18.89 22.15 -19.45
CA GLU A 617 -18.01 22.96 -20.33
C GLU A 617 -16.54 22.93 -19.88
N VAL A 618 -16.07 21.73 -19.49
CA VAL A 618 -14.71 21.50 -18.97
C VAL A 618 -13.90 20.61 -19.90
N GLU A 619 -12.57 20.69 -19.81
CA GLU A 619 -11.69 19.80 -20.56
C GLU A 619 -11.72 18.36 -20.00
N PRO A 620 -11.70 17.33 -20.86
CA PRO A 620 -11.75 15.94 -20.40
C PRO A 620 -10.39 15.49 -19.82
N THR A 621 -10.25 15.56 -18.50
CA THR A 621 -9.06 15.06 -17.77
C THR A 621 -9.31 13.68 -17.15
N GLY A 622 -8.22 12.97 -16.81
CA GLY A 622 -8.30 11.68 -16.11
C GLY A 622 -8.93 11.80 -14.72
N GLU A 623 -8.69 12.91 -14.02
CA GLU A 623 -9.27 13.19 -12.70
C GLU A 623 -10.78 13.42 -12.77
N TYR A 624 -11.27 14.10 -13.81
CA TYR A 624 -12.72 14.32 -14.01
C TYR A 624 -13.42 13.03 -14.43
N ARG A 625 -12.73 12.17 -15.18
CA ARG A 625 -13.22 10.82 -15.51
C ARG A 625 -13.34 9.98 -14.24
N LYS A 626 -12.37 10.07 -13.33
CA LYS A 626 -12.41 9.42 -12.03
C LYS A 626 -13.58 9.95 -11.19
N LEU A 627 -13.75 11.27 -11.13
CA LEU A 627 -14.89 11.88 -10.44
C LEU A 627 -16.23 11.37 -10.98
N HIS A 628 -16.42 11.36 -12.31
CA HIS A 628 -17.62 10.84 -12.95
C HIS A 628 -17.85 9.34 -12.65
N SER A 629 -16.80 8.53 -12.68
CA SER A 629 -16.88 7.08 -12.41
C SER A 629 -17.39 6.76 -11.00
N LEU A 630 -17.07 7.60 -10.00
CA LEU A 630 -17.52 7.47 -8.61
C LEU A 630 -19.01 7.78 -8.39
N TYR A 631 -19.68 8.38 -9.38
CA TYR A 631 -21.13 8.58 -9.40
C TYR A 631 -21.85 7.61 -10.35
N ALA A 632 -21.17 7.19 -11.42
CA ALA A 632 -21.71 6.27 -12.41
C ALA A 632 -21.82 4.82 -11.92
N GLY A 633 -20.86 4.33 -11.12
CA GLY A 633 -20.88 2.95 -10.61
C GLY A 633 -20.97 1.86 -11.71
N GLY A 634 -20.52 2.16 -12.93
CA GLY A 634 -20.65 1.28 -14.11
C GLY A 634 -21.89 1.54 -14.98
N GLN A 635 -22.76 2.48 -14.62
CA GLN A 635 -23.94 2.92 -15.39
C GLN A 635 -23.83 4.40 -15.79
N LEU A 636 -24.91 5.03 -16.26
CA LEU A 636 -24.95 6.48 -16.45
C LEU A 636 -25.05 7.17 -15.08
N ALA A 637 -24.23 8.20 -14.85
CA ALA A 637 -24.27 8.93 -13.58
C ALA A 637 -25.54 9.78 -13.47
N ASP A 638 -26.18 9.80 -12.30
CA ASP A 638 -27.29 10.72 -12.04
C ASP A 638 -26.72 12.14 -11.85
N ILE A 639 -27.24 13.10 -12.62
CA ILE A 639 -26.86 14.52 -12.49
C ILE A 639 -27.18 15.04 -11.08
N ARG A 640 -28.27 14.57 -10.45
CA ARG A 640 -28.72 15.06 -9.15
C ARG A 640 -27.70 14.75 -8.07
N ASP A 641 -27.15 13.54 -8.08
CA ASP A 641 -26.12 13.12 -7.12
C ASP A 641 -24.84 13.96 -7.24
N ILE A 642 -24.43 14.26 -8.47
CA ILE A 642 -23.25 15.09 -8.75
C ILE A 642 -23.48 16.53 -8.26
N LEU A 643 -24.63 17.12 -8.60
CA LEU A 643 -24.95 18.50 -8.22
C LEU A 643 -25.13 18.66 -6.70
N LEU A 644 -25.76 17.70 -6.04
CA LEU A 644 -25.87 17.67 -4.58
C LEU A 644 -24.50 17.55 -3.93
N GLY A 645 -23.66 16.62 -4.42
CA GLY A 645 -22.28 16.49 -3.96
C GLY A 645 -21.51 17.81 -4.04
N MET A 646 -21.60 18.51 -5.17
CA MET A 646 -20.93 19.80 -5.33
C MET A 646 -21.50 20.87 -4.41
N SER A 647 -22.83 20.98 -4.31
CA SER A 647 -23.49 21.99 -3.46
C SER A 647 -23.19 21.82 -1.97
N ASN A 648 -22.93 20.59 -1.51
CA ASN A 648 -22.54 20.32 -0.13
C ASN A 648 -21.18 20.93 0.23
N LEU A 649 -20.24 20.99 -0.73
CA LEU A 649 -18.91 21.55 -0.54
C LEU A 649 -18.82 23.08 -0.76
N LEU A 650 -19.84 23.70 -1.36
CA LEU A 650 -19.89 25.16 -1.51
C LEU A 650 -20.05 25.85 -0.14
N ASP A 651 -19.32 26.95 0.08
CA ASP A 651 -19.49 27.82 1.26
C ASP A 651 -20.71 28.74 1.10
N ILE A 652 -21.90 28.18 1.26
CA ILE A 652 -23.19 28.87 1.14
C ILE A 652 -24.11 28.52 2.31
N ASP A 653 -25.01 29.44 2.65
CA ASP A 653 -25.91 29.27 3.79
C ASP A 653 -26.80 28.02 3.66
N LYS A 654 -27.02 27.32 4.77
CA LYS A 654 -27.79 26.06 4.80
C LYS A 654 -29.22 26.21 4.29
N THR A 655 -29.83 27.39 4.45
CA THR A 655 -31.16 27.67 3.91
C THR A 655 -31.14 27.72 2.38
N ILE A 656 -30.12 28.35 1.80
CA ILE A 656 -29.93 28.43 0.34
C ILE A 656 -29.64 27.03 -0.24
N LYS A 657 -28.87 26.20 0.48
CA LYS A 657 -28.64 24.79 0.09
C LYS A 657 -29.92 23.97 0.12
N ALA A 658 -30.74 24.13 1.16
CA ALA A 658 -32.01 23.42 1.30
C ALA A 658 -32.99 23.84 0.19
N GLN A 659 -33.04 25.12 -0.16
CA GLN A 659 -33.83 25.61 -1.30
C GLN A 659 -33.36 25.00 -2.63
N PHE A 660 -32.05 24.93 -2.86
CA PHE A 660 -31.51 24.30 -4.07
C PHE A 660 -31.81 22.79 -4.14
N CYS A 661 -31.71 22.08 -3.01
CA CYS A 661 -32.10 20.67 -2.92
C CYS A 661 -33.59 20.48 -3.20
N PHE A 662 -34.44 21.36 -2.67
CA PHE A 662 -35.88 21.35 -2.94
C PHE A 662 -36.17 21.49 -4.44
N GLU A 663 -35.52 22.45 -5.11
CA GLU A 663 -35.69 22.70 -6.55
C GLU A 663 -35.21 21.56 -7.47
N ILE A 664 -34.23 20.75 -7.03
CA ILE A 664 -33.71 19.63 -7.82
C ILE A 664 -34.67 18.42 -7.84
N TYR A 665 -35.49 18.28 -6.79
CA TYR A 665 -36.36 17.11 -6.59
C TYR A 665 -37.86 17.42 -6.67
N ASP A 666 -38.25 18.69 -6.75
CA ASP A 666 -39.60 19.14 -7.16
C ASP A 666 -39.69 19.07 -8.70
N ASP A 667 -39.82 17.84 -9.22
CA ASP A 667 -39.70 17.51 -10.65
C ASP A 667 -40.83 18.13 -11.49
N ASP A 668 -42.02 18.34 -10.92
CA ASP A 668 -43.17 18.95 -11.58
C ASP A 668 -43.32 20.45 -11.23
N HIS A 669 -42.39 21.00 -10.46
CA HIS A 669 -42.37 22.40 -9.99
C HIS A 669 -43.69 22.83 -9.35
N ASN A 670 -44.37 21.88 -8.70
CA ASN A 670 -45.66 22.13 -8.07
C ASN A 670 -45.50 22.79 -6.68
N GLY A 671 -44.26 22.90 -6.17
CA GLY A 671 -43.93 23.46 -4.86
C GLY A 671 -44.07 22.48 -3.70
N PHE A 672 -44.10 21.18 -3.99
CA PHE A 672 -44.25 20.10 -3.01
C PHE A 672 -43.39 18.89 -3.36
N ILE A 673 -42.78 18.28 -2.35
CA ILE A 673 -42.07 17.01 -2.47
C ILE A 673 -42.98 15.88 -1.98
N THR A 674 -43.23 14.91 -2.86
CA THR A 674 -44.01 13.69 -2.56
C THR A 674 -43.16 12.64 -1.84
N GLU A 675 -43.82 11.60 -1.30
CA GLU A 675 -43.13 10.46 -0.67
C GLU A 675 -42.09 9.81 -1.59
N ASN A 676 -42.39 9.70 -2.88
CA ASN A 676 -41.48 9.08 -3.85
C ASN A 676 -40.27 9.98 -4.14
N GLU A 677 -40.47 11.29 -4.21
CA GLU A 677 -39.36 12.25 -4.39
C GLU A 677 -38.48 12.32 -3.14
N LEU A 678 -39.08 12.25 -1.94
CA LEU A 678 -38.33 12.14 -0.69
C LEU A 678 -37.51 10.85 -0.62
N VAL A 679 -38.04 9.73 -1.10
CA VAL A 679 -37.29 8.47 -1.24
C VAL A 679 -36.10 8.65 -2.17
N ASN A 680 -36.25 9.38 -3.28
CA ASN A 680 -35.15 9.64 -4.21
C ASN A 680 -34.06 10.54 -3.60
N ILE A 681 -34.45 11.54 -2.80
CA ILE A 681 -33.50 12.36 -2.01
C ILE A 681 -32.72 11.49 -1.00
N LEU A 682 -33.40 10.56 -0.34
CA LEU A 682 -32.80 9.66 0.65
C LEU A 682 -31.89 8.59 0.02
N LYS A 683 -32.20 8.15 -1.21
CA LYS A 683 -31.35 7.26 -2.01
C LYS A 683 -30.04 7.95 -2.42
N ALA A 684 -30.11 9.23 -2.77
CA ALA A 684 -28.95 10.03 -3.16
C ALA A 684 -27.97 10.32 -2.00
N THR A 685 -28.45 10.27 -0.76
CA THR A 685 -27.71 10.70 0.45
C THR A 685 -27.23 9.54 1.34
N HIS A 686 -27.70 8.30 1.14
CA HIS A 686 -27.30 7.12 1.92
C HIS A 686 -27.31 5.78 1.14
N MET A 687 -26.30 4.95 1.33
CA MET A 687 -26.24 3.56 0.85
C MET A 687 -26.95 2.60 1.84
N THR A 688 -28.27 2.54 1.77
CA THR A 688 -29.09 1.57 2.54
C THR A 688 -30.11 0.88 1.63
N THR A 689 -30.62 -0.28 2.06
CA THR A 689 -31.56 -1.08 1.24
C THR A 689 -32.89 -0.34 1.01
N GLU A 690 -33.53 -0.58 -0.15
CA GLU A 690 -34.74 0.15 -0.57
C GLU A 690 -35.89 0.09 0.46
N ALA A 691 -36.02 -1.01 1.19
CA ALA A 691 -37.01 -1.18 2.26
C ALA A 691 -36.74 -0.28 3.49
N GLN A 692 -35.47 -0.05 3.82
CA GLN A 692 -35.08 0.83 4.93
C GLN A 692 -35.31 2.30 4.57
N VAL A 693 -34.99 2.68 3.32
CA VAL A 693 -35.19 4.04 2.82
C VAL A 693 -36.68 4.42 2.81
N GLN A 694 -37.55 3.52 2.33
CA GLN A 694 -39.00 3.76 2.35
C GLN A 694 -39.57 3.92 3.76
N LYS A 695 -39.12 3.10 4.72
CA LYS A 695 -39.55 3.22 6.13
C LYS A 695 -39.10 4.54 6.76
N LYS A 696 -37.89 5.01 6.40
CA LYS A 696 -37.34 6.29 6.85
C LYS A 696 -38.09 7.47 6.24
N ALA A 697 -38.39 7.44 4.93
CA ALA A 697 -39.19 8.46 4.24
C ALA A 697 -40.58 8.65 4.88
N LYS A 698 -41.30 7.54 5.13
CA LYS A 698 -42.61 7.55 5.83
C LYS A 698 -42.54 8.14 7.23
N THR A 699 -41.44 7.87 7.95
CA THR A 699 -41.25 8.39 9.30
C THR A 699 -40.97 9.90 9.28
N ILE A 700 -40.18 10.38 8.33
CA ILE A 700 -39.87 11.81 8.16
C ILE A 700 -41.13 12.58 7.77
N LEU A 701 -41.89 12.08 6.80
CA LEU A 701 -43.19 12.65 6.41
C LEU A 701 -44.10 12.79 7.64
N ARG A 702 -44.33 11.71 8.39
CA ARG A 702 -45.18 11.73 9.58
C ARG A 702 -44.74 12.71 10.68
N GLN A 703 -43.46 13.06 10.75
CA GLN A 703 -42.90 13.93 11.80
C GLN A 703 -42.75 15.40 11.39
N CYS A 704 -42.84 15.69 10.10
CA CYS A 704 -42.57 17.02 9.53
C CYS A 704 -43.71 17.57 8.67
N ASP A 705 -44.64 16.73 8.22
CA ASP A 705 -45.92 17.10 7.62
C ASP A 705 -46.79 17.75 8.71
N GLY A 706 -46.75 19.08 8.76
CA GLY A 706 -47.39 19.89 9.79
C GLY A 706 -48.86 20.15 9.52
N ASP A 707 -49.26 20.08 8.24
CA ASP A 707 -50.63 20.34 7.78
C ASP A 707 -51.43 19.06 7.45
N GLY A 708 -50.76 17.90 7.41
CA GLY A 708 -51.35 16.58 7.23
C GLY A 708 -51.70 16.25 5.78
N ASP A 709 -51.13 16.94 4.81
CA ASP A 709 -51.45 16.80 3.39
C ASP A 709 -50.69 15.64 2.69
N ASN A 710 -49.83 14.92 3.43
CA ASN A 710 -48.93 13.87 2.97
C ASN A 710 -47.96 14.30 1.86
N LYS A 711 -47.65 15.60 1.79
CA LYS A 711 -46.61 16.19 0.97
C LYS A 711 -45.70 17.05 1.85
N ILE A 712 -44.62 17.55 1.26
CA ILE A 712 -43.67 18.42 1.96
C ILE A 712 -43.57 19.72 1.17
N ASN A 713 -44.08 20.79 1.73
CA ASN A 713 -43.84 22.14 1.19
C ASN A 713 -42.45 22.67 1.58
N LEU A 714 -42.03 23.81 1.03
CA LEU A 714 -40.70 24.38 1.28
C LEU A 714 -40.43 24.68 2.77
N ASP A 715 -41.44 25.12 3.53
CA ASP A 715 -41.31 25.43 4.96
C ASP A 715 -41.15 24.15 5.81
N GLU A 716 -41.85 23.09 5.45
CA GLU A 716 -41.70 21.76 6.04
C GLU A 716 -40.37 21.11 5.65
N PHE A 717 -39.90 21.35 4.43
CA PHE A 717 -38.58 20.93 3.99
C PHE A 717 -37.46 21.62 4.79
N TYR A 718 -37.63 22.90 5.13
CA TYR A 718 -36.74 23.57 6.06
C TYR A 718 -36.78 22.95 7.47
N LEU A 719 -37.95 22.53 7.94
CA LEU A 719 -38.08 21.82 9.21
C LEU A 719 -37.33 20.48 9.19
N ILE A 720 -37.41 19.73 8.08
CA ILE A 720 -36.65 18.50 7.84
C ILE A 720 -35.16 18.79 7.89
N SER A 721 -34.69 19.86 7.22
CA SER A 721 -33.27 20.24 7.22
C SER A 721 -32.72 20.61 8.61
N LYS A 722 -33.58 21.06 9.53
CA LYS A 722 -33.22 21.39 10.92
C LYS A 722 -33.29 20.19 11.85
N LYS A 723 -34.32 19.34 11.73
CA LYS A 723 -34.50 18.14 12.57
C LYS A 723 -33.59 16.99 12.13
N PHE A 724 -33.28 16.91 10.83
CA PHE A 724 -32.50 15.85 10.22
C PHE A 724 -31.37 16.41 9.33
N PRO A 725 -30.42 17.16 9.90
CA PRO A 725 -29.38 17.84 9.12
C PRO A 725 -28.49 16.85 8.33
N ASN A 726 -28.19 15.68 8.90
CA ASN A 726 -27.34 14.66 8.26
C ASN A 726 -28.02 13.91 7.10
N ILE A 727 -29.34 14.09 6.93
CA ILE A 727 -30.11 13.47 5.85
C ILE A 727 -29.98 14.29 4.55
N LEU A 728 -30.01 15.61 4.67
CA LEU A 728 -29.91 16.51 3.50
C LEU A 728 -28.47 17.01 3.30
N PHE A 729 -27.70 17.11 4.38
CA PHE A 729 -26.31 17.57 4.40
C PHE A 729 -25.45 16.57 5.18
N PRO A 730 -25.18 15.36 4.65
CA PRO A 730 -24.28 14.44 5.30
C PRO A 730 -22.91 15.12 5.50
N LYS A 731 -22.39 15.11 6.73
CA LYS A 731 -21.02 15.54 6.96
C LYS A 731 -20.11 14.57 6.21
N PHE A 732 -19.29 15.09 5.30
CA PHE A 732 -18.16 14.34 4.77
C PHE A 732 -17.11 14.21 5.87
N ASN A 733 -17.37 13.33 6.84
CA ASN A 733 -16.36 12.83 7.76
C ASN A 733 -15.65 11.68 7.07
#